data_AF-A0A8C3LM45-F1
#
_entry.id   AF-A0A8C3LM45-F1
#
_cell.length_a   1.000
_cell.length_b   1.000
_cell.length_c   1.000
_cell.angle_alpha   90.00
_cell.angle_beta   90.00
_cell.angle_gamma   90.00
#
_symmetry.space_group_name_H-M   'P 1'
#
loop_
_entity.id
_entity.type
_entity.pdbx_description
1 polymer ?
#
loop_
_entity_poly.entity_id
_entity_poly.type
_entity_poly.pdbx_seq_one_letter_code
_entity_poly.pdbx_strand_id
1 'polypeptide(L)'
;MRTDSHTMLGSLCLLTDLRNYVRVRAQADGTDPADEFARVFPDFVWVVRDFRLQDKQPISADEYLDQILRPQFWLILQGNSKVQHCLRNFFPHHKMFMLERPVAGKDMAQLEMLREDQLQPRFRQQEEAFCQHIWKEAPVKMLLNGSPVTGRMLACLVETYVADISNGSVPCVESVHTVVAEAENNAAVEAAAAEYRRGMEQDLVLPTASLNALMAVHQNWKKHAITFFLSQAFDKTEQLYQALLMDKLEVAKEEFCWRNEKASEQRCCELLKELWGDMELRMQRGDYMVPGGMWLFKKDLKRMQEEYKRRPNKGVKAEEVLEKFLREKGLEMTETWIDRVDQQCKAVLAEATAATQAVEKQLQEQQQQQQGMLAEGTAAKKAMETQLQEQQQQQQGMLAEGTAAKKAMETQLQEQQQQQQGMLAEGTAAKKAMETQLQEQQQQQQGMLAEGTAAKKAMETQLQEQQQQQQGMLAEGTAAKKAMETQLQEQQQQQQGMLAEGTAAKKAMETQLQEQQQQQQGMLAEGTAAKKAMETQLQEQQQQQQGMLAEGTAAKKAMETQLQEQQQQQQGMLAEVTAAKKVVKKQLEEQQQQQQVTLAKVTAAQEAAEARLEERQQQVMLAEVTVVMKVVERQLEERWQQWTQQLQEEQSLVLSQRLEELEVRLQEGHGREAAALQQVELTQEEEQTVPSWRSTLLKFLDKVVVPILIRVVNSIVNNAA
;
A
#
# COMPACT_ATOMS: atom_id res chain seq x y z
N MET A 1 -51.43 -80.65 22.55
CA MET A 1 -51.93 -81.43 21.39
C MET A 1 -50.92 -82.51 21.03
N ARG A 2 -51.13 -83.25 19.93
CA ARG A 2 -50.07 -84.02 19.24
C ARG A 2 -49.25 -83.06 18.38
N THR A 3 -48.07 -83.48 17.92
CA THR A 3 -47.35 -82.79 16.85
C THR A 3 -47.64 -83.50 15.54
N ASP A 4 -48.14 -82.76 14.54
CA ASP A 4 -48.44 -83.27 13.20
C ASP A 4 -47.81 -82.37 12.13
N SER A 5 -47.26 -83.00 11.09
CA SER A 5 -46.54 -82.32 10.00
C SER A 5 -47.42 -81.36 9.20
N HIS A 6 -48.73 -81.62 9.12
CA HIS A 6 -49.69 -80.75 8.46
C HIS A 6 -49.81 -79.40 9.17
N THR A 7 -50.14 -79.39 10.47
CA THR A 7 -50.27 -78.15 11.25
C THR A 7 -48.93 -77.41 11.37
N MET A 8 -47.82 -78.15 11.42
CA MET A 8 -46.47 -77.56 11.34
C MET A 8 -46.24 -76.80 10.02
N LEU A 9 -46.48 -77.42 8.86
CA LEU A 9 -46.30 -76.75 7.56
C LEU A 9 -47.28 -75.58 7.37
N GLY A 10 -48.52 -75.72 7.84
CA GLY A 10 -49.52 -74.64 7.81
C GLY A 10 -49.10 -73.39 8.59
N SER A 11 -48.25 -73.53 9.62
CA SER A 11 -47.70 -72.39 10.38
C SER A 11 -46.59 -71.62 9.65
N LEU A 12 -46.07 -72.15 8.53
CA LEU A 12 -45.02 -71.53 7.71
C LEU A 12 -45.56 -70.89 6.42
N CYS A 13 -46.86 -70.54 6.38
CA CYS A 13 -47.51 -69.92 5.22
C CYS A 13 -46.81 -68.63 4.72
N LEU A 14 -46.19 -67.86 5.62
CA LEU A 14 -45.38 -66.66 5.28
C LEU A 14 -44.31 -66.97 4.21
N LEU A 15 -43.74 -68.18 4.19
CA LEU A 15 -42.73 -68.58 3.19
C LEU A 15 -43.25 -68.51 1.75
N THR A 16 -44.55 -68.74 1.53
CA THR A 16 -45.16 -68.64 0.18
C THR A 16 -45.43 -67.20 -0.25
N ASP A 17 -45.41 -66.26 0.69
CA ASP A 17 -45.61 -64.83 0.46
C ASP A 17 -44.30 -64.02 0.50
N LEU A 18 -43.16 -64.61 0.88
CA LEU A 18 -41.85 -63.92 0.90
C LEU A 18 -41.51 -63.23 -0.43
N ARG A 19 -41.87 -63.84 -1.56
CA ARG A 19 -41.75 -63.27 -2.92
C ARG A 19 -42.52 -61.96 -3.16
N ASN A 20 -43.50 -61.66 -2.31
CA ASN A 20 -44.27 -60.41 -2.32
C ASN A 20 -43.61 -59.32 -1.45
N TYR A 21 -42.72 -59.72 -0.52
CA TYR A 21 -42.15 -58.85 0.53
C TYR A 21 -40.63 -58.64 0.42
N VAL A 22 -39.92 -59.46 -0.35
CA VAL A 22 -38.49 -59.33 -0.63
C VAL A 22 -38.24 -59.61 -2.11
N ARG A 23 -37.42 -58.77 -2.75
CA ARG A 23 -36.89 -59.01 -4.10
C ARG A 23 -35.36 -59.18 -4.03
N VAL A 24 -34.80 -60.10 -4.80
CA VAL A 24 -33.33 -60.30 -4.81
C VAL A 24 -32.67 -59.32 -5.77
N ARG A 25 -33.10 -59.29 -7.04
CA ARG A 25 -32.60 -58.35 -8.07
C ARG A 25 -33.52 -57.16 -8.31
N ALA A 26 -32.98 -56.06 -8.81
CA ALA A 26 -33.75 -54.85 -9.13
C ALA A 26 -34.70 -55.08 -10.32
N GLN A 27 -34.22 -55.76 -11.35
CA GLN A 27 -34.95 -56.14 -12.56
C GLN A 27 -35.12 -57.66 -12.65
N ALA A 28 -36.23 -58.11 -13.26
CA ALA A 28 -36.49 -59.53 -13.52
C ALA A 28 -35.94 -59.92 -14.91
N ASP A 29 -35.10 -60.97 -14.97
CA ASP A 29 -34.47 -61.46 -16.20
C ASP A 29 -35.04 -62.81 -16.69
N GLY A 30 -36.03 -63.37 -15.98
CA GLY A 30 -36.62 -64.68 -16.27
C GLY A 30 -36.03 -65.86 -15.49
N THR A 31 -35.06 -65.62 -14.59
CA THR A 31 -34.58 -66.62 -13.63
C THR A 31 -35.69 -67.07 -12.67
N ASP A 32 -35.68 -68.33 -12.22
CA ASP A 32 -36.61 -68.79 -11.17
C ASP A 32 -36.33 -68.02 -9.86
N PRO A 33 -37.33 -67.36 -9.25
CA PRO A 33 -37.16 -66.67 -7.97
C PRO A 33 -36.55 -67.55 -6.87
N ALA A 34 -36.73 -68.88 -6.94
CA ALA A 34 -36.12 -69.81 -5.99
C ALA A 34 -34.58 -69.85 -6.08
N ASP A 35 -34.02 -69.90 -7.29
CA ASP A 35 -32.58 -69.84 -7.52
C ASP A 35 -31.98 -68.50 -7.06
N GLU A 36 -32.76 -67.43 -7.10
CA GLU A 36 -32.35 -66.13 -6.56
C GLU A 36 -32.30 -66.14 -5.02
N PHE A 37 -33.35 -66.62 -4.36
CA PHE A 37 -33.42 -66.67 -2.90
C PHE A 37 -32.32 -67.57 -2.31
N ALA A 38 -32.06 -68.72 -2.93
CA ALA A 38 -30.98 -69.64 -2.55
C ALA A 38 -29.60 -68.97 -2.47
N ARG A 39 -29.35 -67.89 -3.23
CA ARG A 39 -28.07 -67.17 -3.23
C ARG A 39 -27.91 -66.17 -2.07
N VAL A 40 -28.99 -65.80 -1.37
CA VAL A 40 -28.99 -64.70 -0.39
C VAL A 40 -29.61 -65.02 0.97
N PHE A 41 -30.44 -66.06 1.05
CA PHE A 41 -31.07 -66.51 2.29
C PHE A 41 -30.10 -67.26 3.21
N PRO A 42 -30.36 -67.29 4.53
CA PRO A 42 -29.55 -68.02 5.50
C PRO A 42 -29.87 -69.52 5.49
N ASP A 43 -29.15 -70.29 6.31
CA ASP A 43 -29.52 -71.67 6.62
C ASP A 43 -30.83 -71.72 7.44
N PHE A 44 -31.70 -72.69 7.14
CA PHE A 44 -33.01 -72.80 7.79
C PHE A 44 -32.99 -73.81 8.95
N VAL A 45 -33.01 -73.31 10.19
CA VAL A 45 -33.00 -74.15 11.40
C VAL A 45 -34.40 -74.19 12.05
N TRP A 46 -35.12 -75.31 11.88
CA TRP A 46 -36.45 -75.50 12.46
C TRP A 46 -36.38 -76.08 13.88
N VAL A 47 -36.56 -75.22 14.89
CA VAL A 47 -36.63 -75.65 16.29
C VAL A 47 -38.09 -75.91 16.68
N VAL A 48 -38.45 -77.18 16.83
CA VAL A 48 -39.83 -77.60 17.15
C VAL A 48 -39.93 -77.89 18.64
N ARG A 49 -40.60 -77.00 19.37
CA ARG A 49 -40.79 -77.07 20.84
C ARG A 49 -41.91 -78.04 21.21
N ASP A 50 -41.86 -78.54 22.46
CA ASP A 50 -42.92 -79.37 23.06
C ASP A 50 -43.23 -80.67 22.27
N PHE A 51 -42.25 -81.17 21.50
CA PHE A 51 -42.44 -82.21 20.50
C PHE A 51 -42.94 -83.54 21.09
N ARG A 52 -43.91 -84.18 20.42
CA ARG A 52 -44.47 -85.49 20.81
C ARG A 52 -44.70 -86.38 19.60
N LEU A 53 -43.77 -87.32 19.38
CA LEU A 53 -43.88 -88.37 18.36
C LEU A 53 -45.07 -89.29 18.65
N GLN A 54 -45.74 -89.80 17.61
CA GLN A 54 -46.86 -90.76 17.74
C GLN A 54 -46.38 -92.22 17.69
N ASP A 55 -45.31 -92.51 16.97
CA ASP A 55 -44.81 -93.87 16.74
C ASP A 55 -43.84 -94.38 17.80
N LYS A 56 -43.77 -95.72 17.92
CA LYS A 56 -42.89 -96.42 18.87
C LYS A 56 -41.45 -96.62 18.38
N GLN A 57 -41.14 -96.24 17.14
CA GLN A 57 -39.77 -96.29 16.63
C GLN A 57 -39.05 -94.96 16.86
N PRO A 58 -37.77 -94.97 17.29
CA PRO A 58 -36.97 -93.77 17.36
C PRO A 58 -36.68 -93.27 15.95
N ILE A 59 -36.90 -91.97 15.72
CA ILE A 59 -36.52 -91.26 14.51
C ILE A 59 -35.68 -90.03 14.90
N SER A 60 -34.65 -89.71 14.13
CA SER A 60 -33.89 -88.46 14.30
C SER A 60 -34.68 -87.25 13.80
N ALA A 61 -34.25 -86.05 14.21
CA ALA A 61 -34.88 -84.82 13.75
C ALA A 61 -34.67 -84.60 12.24
N ASP A 62 -33.52 -85.03 11.71
CA ASP A 62 -33.18 -84.91 10.29
C ASP A 62 -34.02 -85.87 9.44
N GLU A 63 -34.15 -87.14 9.83
CA GLU A 63 -35.03 -88.11 9.14
C GLU A 63 -36.51 -87.68 9.15
N TYR A 64 -36.97 -87.05 10.25
CA TYR A 64 -38.34 -86.54 10.34
C TYR A 64 -38.55 -85.29 9.46
N LEU A 65 -37.57 -84.39 9.40
CA LEU A 65 -37.57 -83.28 8.44
C LEU A 65 -37.59 -83.80 7.00
N ASP A 66 -36.79 -84.83 6.70
CA ASP A 66 -36.73 -85.46 5.39
C ASP A 66 -38.08 -86.07 4.98
N GLN A 67 -38.81 -86.68 5.93
CA GLN A 67 -40.20 -87.14 5.71
C GLN A 67 -41.19 -85.99 5.48
N ILE A 68 -41.01 -84.83 6.13
CA ILE A 68 -41.81 -83.62 5.93
C ILE A 68 -41.53 -82.97 4.57
N LEU A 69 -40.29 -82.97 4.10
CA LEU A 69 -39.88 -82.33 2.84
C LEU A 69 -40.10 -83.21 1.60
N ARG A 70 -40.24 -84.55 1.75
CA ARG A 70 -40.58 -85.44 0.64
C ARG A 70 -41.97 -85.11 0.05
N PRO A 71 -42.16 -85.08 -1.28
CA PRO A 71 -43.47 -84.84 -1.87
C PRO A 71 -44.37 -86.05 -1.61
N GLN A 72 -45.51 -85.85 -0.96
CA GLN A 72 -46.49 -86.90 -0.69
C GLN A 72 -47.84 -86.52 -1.28
N PHE A 73 -48.52 -87.47 -1.93
CA PHE A 73 -49.79 -87.24 -2.64
C PHE A 73 -50.87 -86.56 -1.77
N TRP A 74 -50.96 -86.94 -0.49
CA TRP A 74 -51.88 -86.32 0.48
C TRP A 74 -51.55 -84.85 0.81
N LEU A 75 -50.25 -84.49 0.89
CA LEU A 75 -49.82 -83.11 1.17
C LEU A 75 -50.02 -82.18 -0.04
N ILE A 76 -49.97 -82.72 -1.26
CA ILE A 76 -50.29 -82.00 -2.50
C ILE A 76 -51.78 -81.61 -2.53
N LEU A 77 -52.68 -82.53 -2.15
CA LEU A 77 -54.12 -82.28 -2.07
C LEU A 77 -54.52 -81.25 -0.98
N GLN A 78 -53.63 -80.93 -0.05
CA GLN A 78 -53.86 -79.97 1.04
C GLN A 78 -53.15 -78.62 0.84
N GLY A 79 -52.60 -78.34 -0.34
CA GLY A 79 -51.99 -77.05 -0.68
C GLY A 79 -50.61 -76.76 -0.06
N ASN A 80 -50.19 -77.53 0.93
CA ASN A 80 -48.88 -77.41 1.61
C ASN A 80 -47.67 -77.68 0.71
N SER A 81 -47.87 -78.22 -0.50
CA SER A 81 -46.83 -78.42 -1.51
C SER A 81 -46.05 -77.14 -1.85
N LYS A 82 -46.68 -75.96 -1.79
CA LYS A 82 -46.00 -74.68 -1.98
C LYS A 82 -45.01 -74.38 -0.85
N VAL A 83 -45.39 -74.64 0.41
CA VAL A 83 -44.51 -74.45 1.59
C VAL A 83 -43.33 -75.42 1.52
N GLN A 84 -43.57 -76.69 1.14
CA GLN A 84 -42.50 -77.68 0.93
C GLN A 84 -41.52 -77.24 -0.17
N HIS A 85 -42.01 -76.68 -1.28
CA HIS A 85 -41.19 -76.14 -2.37
C HIS A 85 -40.36 -74.94 -1.92
N CYS A 86 -40.99 -73.93 -1.29
CA CYS A 86 -40.29 -72.74 -0.77
C CYS A 86 -39.21 -73.11 0.24
N LEU A 87 -39.48 -74.06 1.16
CA LEU A 87 -38.45 -74.57 2.07
C LEU A 87 -37.26 -75.13 1.28
N ARG A 88 -37.49 -76.14 0.44
CA ARG A 88 -36.42 -76.90 -0.24
C ARG A 88 -35.57 -76.07 -1.20
N ASN A 89 -36.14 -75.02 -1.78
CA ASN A 89 -35.49 -74.30 -2.87
C ASN A 89 -35.04 -72.87 -2.48
N PHE A 90 -35.64 -72.21 -1.47
CA PHE A 90 -35.20 -70.86 -1.06
C PHE A 90 -34.02 -70.89 -0.08
N PHE A 91 -33.82 -71.99 0.64
CA PHE A 91 -32.79 -72.12 1.67
C PHE A 91 -31.82 -73.25 1.28
N PRO A 92 -30.50 -73.00 1.10
CA PRO A 92 -29.56 -74.03 0.63
C PRO A 92 -29.35 -75.19 1.61
N HIS A 93 -29.49 -74.93 2.90
CA HIS A 93 -29.27 -75.89 3.98
C HIS A 93 -30.42 -75.84 4.98
N HIS A 94 -30.81 -77.01 5.47
CA HIS A 94 -31.88 -77.19 6.45
C HIS A 94 -31.38 -78.02 7.63
N LYS A 95 -31.82 -77.66 8.83
CA LYS A 95 -31.63 -78.45 10.03
C LYS A 95 -32.92 -78.46 10.85
N MET A 96 -33.20 -79.55 11.55
CA MET A 96 -34.31 -79.61 12.50
C MET A 96 -33.84 -80.02 13.89
N PHE A 97 -34.44 -79.43 14.91
CA PHE A 97 -34.27 -79.81 16.32
C PHE A 97 -35.63 -80.08 16.94
N MET A 98 -35.82 -81.30 17.44
CA MET A 98 -37.02 -81.70 18.17
C MET A 98 -36.75 -81.56 19.66
N LEU A 99 -37.23 -80.46 20.26
CA LEU A 99 -37.10 -80.21 21.70
C LEU A 99 -38.34 -80.74 22.41
N GLU A 100 -38.15 -81.60 23.41
CA GLU A 100 -39.22 -82.02 24.32
C GLU A 100 -39.71 -80.83 25.16
N ARG A 101 -40.78 -81.03 25.95
CA ARG A 101 -41.24 -79.99 26.88
C ARG A 101 -40.18 -79.79 27.99
N PRO A 102 -39.77 -78.56 28.36
CA PRO A 102 -38.75 -78.35 29.39
C PRO A 102 -39.11 -78.94 30.76
N VAL A 103 -40.34 -78.69 31.26
CA VAL A 103 -40.81 -79.14 32.59
C VAL A 103 -42.26 -79.60 32.57
N ALA A 104 -42.69 -80.35 33.60
CA ALA A 104 -44.02 -80.92 33.67
C ALA A 104 -45.08 -79.93 34.20
N GLY A 105 -46.36 -80.23 33.93
CA GLY A 105 -47.49 -79.65 34.65
C GLY A 105 -47.54 -78.12 34.71
N LYS A 106 -47.53 -77.57 35.93
CA LYS A 106 -47.74 -76.15 36.24
C LYS A 106 -46.47 -75.32 36.12
N ASP A 107 -45.31 -75.94 36.24
CA ASP A 107 -44.02 -75.27 36.41
C ASP A 107 -43.59 -74.54 35.12
N MET A 108 -44.18 -74.92 33.97
CA MET A 108 -44.09 -74.19 32.70
C MET A 108 -44.51 -72.72 32.82
N ALA A 109 -45.38 -72.35 33.76
CA ALA A 109 -45.79 -70.96 34.00
C ALA A 109 -44.74 -70.14 34.77
N GLN A 110 -43.66 -70.76 35.23
CA GLN A 110 -42.56 -70.15 35.98
C GLN A 110 -41.19 -70.46 35.34
N LEU A 111 -41.17 -70.90 34.07
CA LEU A 111 -39.99 -71.47 33.40
C LEU A 111 -38.73 -70.60 33.48
N GLU A 112 -38.87 -69.28 33.39
CA GLU A 112 -37.77 -68.30 33.50
C GLU A 112 -37.15 -68.20 34.91
N MET A 113 -37.87 -68.67 35.93
CA MET A 113 -37.42 -68.71 37.33
C MET A 113 -36.82 -70.07 37.73
N LEU A 114 -36.91 -71.07 36.85
CA LEU A 114 -36.40 -72.41 37.12
C LEU A 114 -34.90 -72.50 36.82
N ARG A 115 -34.20 -73.29 37.63
CA ARG A 115 -32.78 -73.58 37.42
C ARG A 115 -32.60 -74.69 36.38
N GLU A 116 -31.45 -74.74 35.72
CA GLU A 116 -31.14 -75.82 34.78
C GLU A 116 -31.21 -77.24 35.40
N ASP A 117 -30.92 -77.42 36.69
CA ASP A 117 -31.04 -78.74 37.35
C ASP A 117 -32.50 -79.17 37.59
N GLN A 118 -33.46 -78.27 37.35
CA GLN A 118 -34.91 -78.52 37.45
C GLN A 118 -35.54 -78.79 36.07
N LEU A 119 -34.82 -78.57 34.97
CA LEU A 119 -35.25 -78.88 33.62
C LEU A 119 -35.08 -80.38 33.33
N GLN A 120 -35.92 -80.95 32.46
CA GLN A 120 -35.79 -82.35 32.06
C GLN A 120 -34.43 -82.63 31.38
N PRO A 121 -33.66 -83.64 31.82
CA PRO A 121 -32.32 -83.91 31.29
C PRO A 121 -32.27 -84.11 29.76
N ARG A 122 -33.32 -84.70 29.17
CA ARG A 122 -33.41 -84.89 27.72
C ARG A 122 -33.64 -83.57 26.97
N PHE A 123 -34.48 -82.68 27.50
CA PHE A 123 -34.64 -81.33 26.95
C PHE A 123 -33.30 -80.58 26.96
N ARG A 124 -32.55 -80.64 28.06
CA ARG A 124 -31.21 -80.03 28.16
C ARG A 124 -30.23 -80.56 27.11
N GLN A 125 -30.14 -81.87 26.94
CA GLN A 125 -29.28 -82.47 25.90
C GLN A 125 -29.66 -82.03 24.49
N GLN A 126 -30.95 -81.81 24.22
CA GLN A 126 -31.45 -81.34 22.92
C GLN A 126 -31.20 -79.83 22.72
N GLU A 127 -31.34 -79.02 23.76
CA GLU A 127 -31.10 -77.57 23.76
C GLU A 127 -29.59 -77.25 23.68
N GLU A 128 -28.76 -77.94 24.46
CA GLU A 128 -27.30 -77.85 24.39
C GLU A 128 -26.81 -78.24 22.99
N ALA A 129 -27.31 -79.33 22.40
CA ALA A 129 -26.96 -79.74 21.04
C ALA A 129 -27.40 -78.73 19.96
N PHE A 130 -28.53 -78.03 20.17
CA PHE A 130 -28.96 -76.92 19.33
C PHE A 130 -28.01 -75.72 19.45
N CYS A 131 -27.72 -75.27 20.67
CA CYS A 131 -26.82 -74.14 20.91
C CYS A 131 -25.39 -74.40 20.40
N GLN A 132 -24.84 -75.61 20.65
CA GLN A 132 -23.54 -76.03 20.10
C GLN A 132 -23.52 -76.04 18.56
N HIS A 133 -24.61 -76.46 17.91
CA HIS A 133 -24.73 -76.41 16.44
C HIS A 133 -24.74 -74.96 15.93
N ILE A 134 -25.52 -74.06 16.53
CA ILE A 134 -25.55 -72.64 16.14
C ILE A 134 -24.18 -71.97 16.35
N TRP A 135 -23.51 -72.20 17.49
CA TRP A 135 -22.18 -71.62 17.74
C TRP A 135 -21.06 -72.17 16.83
N LYS A 136 -21.25 -73.36 16.24
CA LYS A 136 -20.24 -74.03 15.42
C LYS A 136 -20.45 -73.84 13.92
N GLU A 137 -21.68 -73.95 13.43
CA GLU A 137 -21.97 -74.01 11.99
C GLU A 137 -22.57 -72.70 11.43
N ALA A 138 -23.10 -71.79 12.25
CA ALA A 138 -23.77 -70.58 11.74
C ALA A 138 -22.77 -69.65 11.02
N PRO A 139 -23.00 -69.32 9.74
CA PRO A 139 -22.05 -68.52 8.96
C PRO A 139 -22.07 -67.04 9.35
N VAL A 140 -20.92 -66.37 9.17
CA VAL A 140 -20.86 -64.90 9.12
C VAL A 140 -21.76 -64.43 7.98
N LYS A 141 -22.62 -63.41 8.21
CA LYS A 141 -23.49 -62.90 7.14
C LYS A 141 -22.64 -62.25 6.05
N MET A 142 -22.81 -62.72 4.83
CA MET A 142 -22.13 -62.22 3.63
C MET A 142 -23.08 -61.37 2.77
N LEU A 143 -22.50 -60.48 1.97
CA LEU A 143 -23.14 -59.73 0.89
C LEU A 143 -23.02 -60.44 -0.46
N LEU A 144 -23.72 -59.94 -1.49
CA LEU A 144 -23.74 -60.49 -2.85
C LEU A 144 -22.33 -60.60 -3.49
N ASN A 145 -21.41 -59.68 -3.18
CA ASN A 145 -20.02 -59.74 -3.64
C ASN A 145 -19.10 -60.66 -2.79
N GLY A 146 -19.65 -61.38 -1.81
CA GLY A 146 -18.88 -62.25 -0.91
C GLY A 146 -18.15 -61.53 0.23
N SER A 147 -18.43 -60.24 0.48
CA SER A 147 -17.86 -59.52 1.62
C SER A 147 -18.62 -59.80 2.93
N PRO A 148 -17.93 -59.94 4.08
CA PRO A 148 -18.57 -60.09 5.37
C PRO A 148 -19.22 -58.78 5.84
N VAL A 149 -20.44 -58.86 6.37
CA VAL A 149 -21.19 -57.70 6.87
C VAL A 149 -20.59 -57.23 8.20
N THR A 150 -20.04 -56.01 8.22
CA THR A 150 -19.63 -55.33 9.45
C THR A 150 -20.81 -54.65 10.15
N GLY A 151 -20.63 -54.19 11.39
CA GLY A 151 -21.67 -53.47 12.13
C GLY A 151 -22.15 -52.17 11.47
N ARG A 152 -21.28 -51.45 10.74
CA ARG A 152 -21.68 -50.26 9.95
C ARG A 152 -22.55 -50.64 8.77
N MET A 153 -22.10 -51.64 8.01
CA MET A 153 -22.84 -52.16 6.86
C MET A 153 -24.20 -52.69 7.30
N LEU A 154 -24.29 -53.40 8.44
CA LEU A 154 -25.56 -53.86 9.00
C LEU A 154 -26.51 -52.71 9.37
N ALA A 155 -26.01 -51.61 9.91
CA ALA A 155 -26.83 -50.42 10.15
C ALA A 155 -27.39 -49.86 8.84
N CYS A 156 -26.55 -49.69 7.81
CA CYS A 156 -26.97 -49.22 6.48
C CYS A 156 -27.98 -50.19 5.81
N LEU A 157 -27.80 -51.51 5.93
CA LEU A 157 -28.78 -52.52 5.50
C LEU A 157 -30.14 -52.30 6.18
N VAL A 158 -30.15 -52.15 7.51
CA VAL A 158 -31.39 -51.96 8.30
C VAL A 158 -32.05 -50.63 7.96
N GLU A 159 -31.30 -49.53 7.89
CA GLU A 159 -31.82 -48.21 7.53
C GLU A 159 -32.47 -48.22 6.14
N THR A 160 -31.82 -48.83 5.14
CA THR A 160 -32.34 -48.86 3.77
C THR A 160 -33.57 -49.78 3.65
N TYR A 161 -33.54 -50.99 4.23
CA TYR A 161 -34.71 -51.88 4.23
C TYR A 161 -35.91 -51.30 5.00
N VAL A 162 -35.69 -50.61 6.11
CA VAL A 162 -36.76 -49.94 6.87
C VAL A 162 -37.29 -48.72 6.10
N ALA A 163 -36.45 -47.99 5.38
CA ALA A 163 -36.88 -46.91 4.50
C ALA A 163 -37.76 -47.42 3.34
N ASP A 164 -37.36 -48.50 2.66
CA ASP A 164 -38.17 -49.15 1.62
C ASP A 164 -39.56 -49.51 2.13
N ILE A 165 -39.63 -50.25 3.25
CA ILE A 165 -40.88 -50.68 3.88
C ILE A 165 -41.75 -49.47 4.29
N SER A 166 -41.15 -48.44 4.88
CA SER A 166 -41.86 -47.24 5.34
C SER A 166 -42.44 -46.41 4.18
N ASN A 167 -41.78 -46.46 3.01
CA ASN A 167 -42.23 -45.81 1.78
C ASN A 167 -43.23 -46.68 0.97
N GLY A 168 -43.58 -47.88 1.44
CA GLY A 168 -44.44 -48.82 0.72
C GLY A 168 -43.77 -49.54 -0.46
N SER A 169 -42.44 -49.48 -0.55
CA SER A 169 -41.63 -50.23 -1.51
C SER A 169 -41.34 -51.65 -1.00
N VAL A 170 -41.01 -52.55 -1.93
CA VAL A 170 -40.56 -53.92 -1.61
C VAL A 170 -39.03 -53.92 -1.51
N PRO A 171 -38.43 -54.23 -0.34
CA PRO A 171 -36.98 -54.34 -0.15
C PRO A 171 -36.27 -55.15 -1.23
N CYS A 172 -35.21 -54.57 -1.80
CA CYS A 172 -34.43 -55.17 -2.88
C CYS A 172 -32.97 -55.43 -2.44
N VAL A 173 -32.53 -56.70 -2.43
CA VAL A 173 -31.20 -57.07 -1.92
C VAL A 173 -30.07 -56.49 -2.78
N GLU A 174 -30.22 -56.48 -4.11
CA GLU A 174 -29.26 -55.91 -5.05
C GLU A 174 -29.17 -54.38 -4.97
N SER A 175 -30.31 -53.68 -4.86
CA SER A 175 -30.32 -52.21 -4.72
C SER A 175 -29.74 -51.75 -3.37
N VAL A 176 -29.95 -52.52 -2.31
CA VAL A 176 -29.33 -52.23 -1.01
C VAL A 176 -27.84 -52.59 -1.00
N HIS A 177 -27.40 -53.58 -1.79
CA HIS A 177 -25.98 -53.86 -2.00
C HIS A 177 -25.24 -52.67 -2.65
N THR A 178 -25.82 -52.02 -3.66
CA THR A 178 -25.19 -50.82 -4.27
C THR A 178 -25.12 -49.66 -3.28
N VAL A 179 -26.16 -49.40 -2.50
CA VAL A 179 -26.13 -48.35 -1.45
C VAL A 179 -25.02 -48.60 -0.40
N VAL A 180 -24.85 -49.84 0.06
CA VAL A 180 -23.74 -50.18 0.98
C VAL A 180 -22.38 -50.03 0.32
N ALA A 181 -22.24 -50.43 -0.96
CA ALA A 181 -20.99 -50.29 -1.70
C ALA A 181 -20.60 -48.82 -1.90
N GLU A 182 -21.55 -47.97 -2.31
CA GLU A 182 -21.36 -46.53 -2.42
C GLU A 182 -20.98 -45.90 -1.07
N ALA A 183 -21.66 -46.27 0.03
CA ALA A 183 -21.40 -45.72 1.35
C ALA A 183 -19.99 -46.06 1.88
N GLU A 184 -19.59 -47.34 1.82
CA GLU A 184 -18.27 -47.77 2.30
C GLU A 184 -17.13 -47.34 1.34
N ASN A 185 -17.36 -47.28 0.01
CA ASN A 185 -16.39 -46.71 -0.93
C ASN A 185 -16.17 -45.20 -0.71
N ASN A 186 -17.23 -44.41 -0.49
CA ASN A 186 -17.10 -43.00 -0.12
C ASN A 186 -16.35 -42.83 1.22
N ALA A 187 -16.68 -43.65 2.23
CA ALA A 187 -15.97 -43.62 3.52
C ALA A 187 -14.48 -43.94 3.37
N ALA A 188 -14.12 -44.90 2.50
CA ALA A 188 -12.72 -45.21 2.17
C ALA A 188 -12.00 -44.05 1.45
N VAL A 189 -12.68 -43.33 0.55
CA VAL A 189 -12.13 -42.12 -0.11
C VAL A 189 -11.85 -41.01 0.91
N GLU A 190 -12.79 -40.70 1.80
CA GLU A 190 -12.59 -39.64 2.81
C GLU A 190 -11.50 -40.02 3.83
N ALA A 191 -11.43 -41.28 4.26
CA ALA A 191 -10.37 -41.76 5.15
C ALA A 191 -8.98 -41.67 4.49
N ALA A 192 -8.86 -42.03 3.21
CA ALA A 192 -7.62 -41.89 2.46
C ALA A 192 -7.21 -40.41 2.24
N ALA A 193 -8.17 -39.53 1.99
CA ALA A 193 -7.93 -38.09 1.86
C ALA A 193 -7.55 -37.44 3.21
N ALA A 194 -8.11 -37.91 4.33
CA ALA A 194 -7.74 -37.49 5.67
C ALA A 194 -6.31 -37.94 6.04
N GLU A 195 -5.95 -39.19 5.77
CA GLU A 195 -4.58 -39.71 5.96
C GLU A 195 -3.56 -38.94 5.13
N TYR A 196 -3.86 -38.60 3.87
CA TYR A 196 -3.02 -37.73 3.05
C TYR A 196 -2.78 -36.36 3.71
N ARG A 197 -3.84 -35.67 4.15
CA ARG A 197 -3.70 -34.35 4.79
C ARG A 197 -2.91 -34.44 6.09
N ARG A 198 -3.19 -35.46 6.91
CA ARG A 198 -2.49 -35.71 8.19
C ARG A 198 -0.99 -35.93 7.96
N GLY A 199 -0.62 -36.73 6.96
CA GLY A 199 0.78 -36.99 6.61
C GLY A 199 1.49 -35.78 6.02
N MET A 200 0.83 -35.06 5.10
CA MET A 200 1.35 -33.79 4.56
C MET A 200 1.61 -32.74 5.64
N GLU A 201 0.68 -32.56 6.59
CA GLU A 201 0.83 -31.60 7.70
C GLU A 201 1.95 -31.99 8.69
N GLN A 202 2.30 -33.28 8.77
CA GLN A 202 3.37 -33.79 9.64
C GLN A 202 4.76 -33.71 8.99
N ASP A 203 4.88 -34.04 7.71
CA ASP A 203 6.17 -34.10 6.99
C ASP A 203 6.60 -32.75 6.37
N LEU A 204 5.67 -31.80 6.19
CA LEU A 204 5.91 -30.57 5.42
C LEU A 204 6.19 -29.34 6.30
N VAL A 205 7.46 -28.99 6.45
CA VAL A 205 7.86 -27.71 7.07
C VAL A 205 7.76 -26.57 6.04
N LEU A 206 6.90 -25.58 6.32
CA LEU A 206 6.71 -24.40 5.48
C LEU A 206 7.55 -23.19 5.95
N PRO A 207 8.09 -22.36 5.03
CA PRO A 207 8.11 -22.55 3.58
C PRO A 207 9.19 -23.56 3.13
N THR A 208 8.88 -24.39 2.13
CA THR A 208 9.81 -25.37 1.58
C THR A 208 10.90 -24.69 0.75
N ALA A 209 12.11 -25.25 0.75
CA ALA A 209 13.25 -24.72 0.00
C ALA A 209 13.04 -24.68 -1.53
N SER A 210 12.10 -25.47 -2.07
CA SER A 210 11.65 -25.41 -3.47
C SER A 210 10.27 -26.06 -3.63
N LEU A 211 9.59 -25.81 -4.75
CA LEU A 211 8.37 -26.52 -5.12
C LEU A 211 8.61 -28.03 -5.25
N ASN A 212 9.77 -28.44 -5.79
CA ASN A 212 10.15 -29.85 -5.93
C ASN A 212 10.21 -30.59 -4.58
N ALA A 213 10.60 -29.90 -3.49
CA ALA A 213 10.59 -30.49 -2.15
C ALA A 213 9.15 -30.76 -1.66
N LEU A 214 8.20 -29.84 -1.91
CA LEU A 214 6.78 -30.03 -1.60
C LEU A 214 6.18 -31.15 -2.47
N MET A 215 6.50 -31.17 -3.77
CA MET A 215 6.08 -32.23 -4.69
C MET A 215 6.62 -33.61 -4.29
N ALA A 216 7.82 -33.72 -3.72
CA ALA A 216 8.36 -35.00 -3.25
C ALA A 216 7.54 -35.56 -2.07
N VAL A 217 7.18 -34.73 -1.08
CA VAL A 217 6.32 -35.11 0.05
C VAL A 217 4.92 -35.48 -0.45
N HIS A 218 4.34 -34.65 -1.33
CA HIS A 218 3.06 -34.92 -1.99
C HIS A 218 3.04 -36.27 -2.72
N GLN A 219 4.06 -36.60 -3.52
CA GLN A 219 4.11 -37.85 -4.29
C GLN A 219 4.27 -39.09 -3.39
N ASN A 220 4.88 -38.96 -2.21
CA ASN A 220 4.91 -40.04 -1.22
C ASN A 220 3.54 -40.25 -0.58
N TRP A 221 2.90 -39.19 -0.09
CA TRP A 221 1.58 -39.28 0.55
C TRP A 221 0.44 -39.59 -0.43
N LYS A 222 0.53 -39.17 -1.70
CA LYS A 222 -0.41 -39.56 -2.77
C LYS A 222 -0.37 -41.07 -3.02
N LYS A 223 0.83 -41.68 -3.07
CA LYS A 223 0.99 -43.15 -3.16
C LYS A 223 0.48 -43.86 -1.91
N HIS A 224 0.76 -43.31 -0.72
CA HIS A 224 0.26 -43.87 0.54
C HIS A 224 -1.27 -43.87 0.58
N ALA A 225 -1.92 -42.74 0.27
CA ALA A 225 -3.38 -42.61 0.26
C ALA A 225 -4.05 -43.54 -0.76
N ILE A 226 -3.49 -43.69 -1.97
CA ILE A 226 -3.98 -44.66 -2.97
C ILE A 226 -3.85 -46.10 -2.44
N THR A 227 -2.74 -46.45 -1.79
CA THR A 227 -2.51 -47.79 -1.21
C THR A 227 -3.46 -48.06 -0.04
N PHE A 228 -3.70 -47.05 0.80
CA PHE A 228 -4.64 -47.11 1.91
C PHE A 228 -6.08 -47.29 1.38
N PHE A 229 -6.52 -46.48 0.42
CA PHE A 229 -7.81 -46.63 -0.25
C PHE A 229 -8.00 -48.04 -0.82
N LEU A 230 -7.05 -48.56 -1.59
CA LEU A 230 -7.11 -49.91 -2.18
C LEU A 230 -7.11 -51.06 -1.14
N SER A 231 -6.79 -50.76 0.12
CA SER A 231 -6.93 -51.69 1.26
C SER A 231 -8.29 -51.64 1.96
N GLN A 232 -9.04 -50.54 1.79
CA GLN A 232 -10.33 -50.29 2.44
C GLN A 232 -11.53 -50.32 1.48
N ALA A 233 -11.31 -50.13 0.17
CA ALA A 233 -12.35 -50.11 -0.85
C ALA A 233 -13.16 -51.42 -0.86
N PHE A 234 -14.47 -51.28 -0.81
CA PHE A 234 -15.44 -52.37 -0.70
C PHE A 234 -15.61 -53.15 -2.00
N ASP A 235 -15.57 -52.44 -3.14
CA ASP A 235 -15.41 -53.04 -4.46
C ASP A 235 -14.24 -52.39 -5.20
N LYS A 236 -13.40 -53.22 -5.83
CA LYS A 236 -12.17 -52.79 -6.53
C LYS A 236 -12.41 -52.49 -8.02
N THR A 237 -13.63 -52.68 -8.49
CA THR A 237 -13.99 -52.54 -9.92
C THR A 237 -14.27 -51.08 -10.30
N GLU A 238 -14.57 -50.21 -9.33
CA GLU A 238 -15.06 -48.85 -9.56
C GLU A 238 -13.93 -47.81 -9.65
N GLN A 239 -13.46 -47.56 -10.88
CA GLN A 239 -12.51 -46.48 -11.19
C GLN A 239 -12.99 -45.08 -10.76
N LEU A 240 -14.31 -44.89 -10.61
CA LEU A 240 -14.96 -43.66 -10.18
C LEU A 240 -14.47 -43.19 -8.79
N TYR A 241 -14.38 -44.10 -7.81
CA TYR A 241 -13.93 -43.74 -6.46
C TYR A 241 -12.43 -43.45 -6.40
N GLN A 242 -11.63 -44.10 -7.26
CA GLN A 242 -10.23 -43.75 -7.43
C GLN A 242 -10.05 -42.37 -8.07
N ALA A 243 -10.91 -41.97 -9.01
CA ALA A 243 -10.92 -40.63 -9.58
C ALA A 243 -11.33 -39.57 -8.54
N LEU A 244 -12.41 -39.81 -7.79
CA LEU A 244 -12.88 -38.92 -6.71
C LEU A 244 -11.82 -38.70 -5.63
N LEU A 245 -11.06 -39.74 -5.28
CA LEU A 245 -9.89 -39.61 -4.41
C LEU A 245 -8.81 -38.72 -5.07
N MET A 246 -8.45 -38.97 -6.33
CA MET A 246 -7.42 -38.20 -7.03
C MET A 246 -7.76 -36.71 -7.10
N ASP A 247 -9.02 -36.35 -7.35
CA ASP A 247 -9.49 -34.95 -7.35
C ASP A 247 -9.35 -34.30 -5.96
N LYS A 248 -9.79 -35.00 -4.90
CA LYS A 248 -9.61 -34.55 -3.50
C LYS A 248 -8.14 -34.35 -3.12
N LEU A 249 -7.25 -35.23 -3.59
CA LEU A 249 -5.81 -35.13 -3.38
C LEU A 249 -5.18 -33.98 -4.17
N GLU A 250 -5.71 -33.66 -5.35
CA GLU A 250 -5.22 -32.58 -6.20
C GLU A 250 -5.62 -31.21 -5.62
N VAL A 251 -6.87 -31.03 -5.18
CA VAL A 251 -7.33 -29.84 -4.45
C VAL A 251 -6.51 -29.61 -3.18
N ALA A 252 -6.25 -30.68 -2.42
CA ALA A 252 -5.41 -30.59 -1.21
C ALA A 252 -3.93 -30.25 -1.55
N LYS A 253 -3.39 -30.73 -2.67
CA LYS A 253 -2.06 -30.32 -3.18
C LYS A 253 -2.02 -28.81 -3.48
N GLU A 254 -3.08 -28.24 -4.06
CA GLU A 254 -3.15 -26.79 -4.36
C GLU A 254 -3.24 -25.94 -3.10
N GLU A 255 -4.01 -26.40 -2.11
CA GLU A 255 -4.04 -25.80 -0.76
C GLU A 255 -2.62 -25.72 -0.15
N PHE A 256 -1.87 -26.82 -0.17
CA PHE A 256 -0.48 -26.86 0.35
C PHE A 256 0.48 -25.98 -0.48
N CYS A 257 0.34 -25.93 -1.81
CA CYS A 257 1.14 -25.02 -2.65
C CYS A 257 0.88 -23.54 -2.30
N TRP A 258 -0.38 -23.13 -2.17
CA TRP A 258 -0.73 -21.76 -1.79
C TRP A 258 -0.26 -21.40 -0.37
N ARG A 259 -0.43 -22.31 0.60
CA ARG A 259 0.10 -22.16 1.97
C ARG A 259 1.62 -21.98 1.97
N ASN A 260 2.34 -22.70 1.10
CA ASN A 260 3.79 -22.60 0.95
C ASN A 260 4.23 -21.27 0.33
N GLU A 261 3.59 -20.83 -0.76
CA GLU A 261 3.87 -19.51 -1.36
C GLU A 261 3.64 -18.38 -0.37
N LYS A 262 2.52 -18.41 0.37
CA LYS A 262 2.19 -17.39 1.39
C LYS A 262 3.18 -17.37 2.56
N ALA A 263 3.57 -18.54 3.07
CA ALA A 263 4.60 -18.65 4.10
C ALA A 263 5.96 -18.14 3.60
N SER A 264 6.27 -18.37 2.32
CA SER A 264 7.49 -17.87 1.68
C SER A 264 7.46 -16.36 1.51
N GLU A 265 6.35 -15.77 1.03
CA GLU A 265 6.20 -14.33 0.90
C GLU A 265 6.34 -13.62 2.25
N GLN A 266 5.63 -14.10 3.29
CA GLN A 266 5.74 -13.56 4.64
C GLN A 266 7.20 -13.59 5.12
N ARG A 267 7.86 -14.76 5.04
CA ARG A 267 9.23 -14.95 5.52
C ARG A 267 10.24 -14.06 4.78
N CYS A 268 10.04 -13.84 3.49
CA CYS A 268 10.86 -12.93 2.69
C CYS A 268 10.61 -11.47 3.06
N CYS A 269 9.35 -11.07 3.26
CA CYS A 269 8.98 -9.72 3.70
C CYS A 269 9.54 -9.36 5.09
N GLU A 270 9.49 -10.30 6.04
CA GLU A 270 10.10 -10.14 7.37
C GLU A 270 11.62 -9.92 7.27
N LEU A 271 12.30 -10.77 6.49
CA LEU A 271 13.75 -10.69 6.32
C LEU A 271 14.18 -9.41 5.57
N LEU A 272 13.42 -8.96 4.58
CA LEU A 272 13.74 -7.71 3.87
C LEU A 272 13.55 -6.49 4.77
N LYS A 273 12.56 -6.48 5.67
CA LYS A 273 12.41 -5.44 6.70
C LYS A 273 13.59 -5.45 7.70
N GLU A 274 14.04 -6.63 8.16
CA GLU A 274 15.24 -6.77 9.00
C GLU A 274 16.47 -6.16 8.32
N LEU A 275 16.74 -6.56 7.07
CA LEU A 275 17.95 -6.17 6.35
C LEU A 275 17.92 -4.73 5.80
N TRP A 276 16.74 -4.14 5.60
CA TRP A 276 16.59 -2.76 5.15
C TRP A 276 16.70 -1.73 6.28
N GLY A 277 16.46 -2.10 7.55
CA GLY A 277 16.42 -1.16 8.67
C GLY A 277 17.69 -0.30 8.86
N ASP A 278 18.89 -0.85 8.65
CA ASP A 278 20.15 -0.06 8.64
C ASP A 278 20.15 0.99 7.52
N MET A 279 19.68 0.62 6.34
CA MET A 279 19.61 1.54 5.20
C MET A 279 18.53 2.61 5.40
N GLU A 280 17.41 2.28 6.02
CA GLU A 280 16.28 3.20 6.31
C GLU A 280 16.60 4.21 7.42
N LEU A 281 17.42 3.83 8.40
CA LEU A 281 17.96 4.76 9.40
C LEU A 281 19.00 5.72 8.80
N ARG A 282 19.87 5.22 7.91
CA ARG A 282 20.99 5.98 7.32
C ARG A 282 20.53 6.93 6.22
N MET A 283 19.67 6.46 5.32
CA MET A 283 18.26 6.88 5.30
C MET A 283 17.92 8.28 5.87
N GLN A 284 17.05 8.26 6.88
CA GLN A 284 16.52 9.44 7.57
C GLN A 284 17.60 10.45 7.99
N ARG A 285 18.75 9.94 8.50
CA ARG A 285 19.91 10.74 8.92
C ARG A 285 20.55 11.57 7.80
N GLY A 286 20.44 11.11 6.55
CA GLY A 286 21.03 11.76 5.38
C GLY A 286 22.44 11.26 5.02
N ASP A 287 22.88 10.11 5.55
CA ASP A 287 24.18 9.47 5.21
C ASP A 287 24.42 9.33 3.70
N TYR A 288 23.34 9.20 2.92
CA TYR A 288 23.39 9.07 1.47
C TYR A 288 23.28 10.40 0.71
N MET A 289 22.91 11.50 1.38
CA MET A 289 22.66 12.83 0.81
C MET A 289 23.92 13.73 0.80
N VAL A 290 25.10 13.13 0.90
CA VAL A 290 26.42 13.78 0.93
C VAL A 290 27.21 13.46 -0.35
N PRO A 291 28.27 14.23 -0.69
CA PRO A 291 29.17 13.87 -1.79
C PRO A 291 29.69 12.42 -1.66
N GLY A 292 29.45 11.61 -2.69
CA GLY A 292 29.76 10.17 -2.69
C GLY A 292 28.69 9.24 -2.08
N GLY A 293 27.65 9.77 -1.45
CA GLY A 293 26.60 8.99 -0.78
C GLY A 293 25.82 8.03 -1.70
N MET A 294 25.68 8.35 -3.00
CA MET A 294 25.14 7.43 -4.02
C MET A 294 26.00 6.16 -4.22
N TRP A 295 27.33 6.25 -4.09
CA TRP A 295 28.20 5.06 -4.13
C TRP A 295 28.03 4.22 -2.86
N LEU A 296 27.95 4.89 -1.70
CA LEU A 296 27.72 4.24 -0.41
C LEU A 296 26.37 3.49 -0.40
N PHE A 297 25.29 4.12 -0.90
CA PHE A 297 24.00 3.47 -1.09
C PHE A 297 24.09 2.23 -1.99
N LYS A 298 24.74 2.33 -3.16
CA LYS A 298 24.93 1.17 -4.07
C LYS A 298 25.71 0.03 -3.42
N LYS A 299 26.72 0.35 -2.60
CA LYS A 299 27.50 -0.63 -1.82
C LYS A 299 26.62 -1.32 -0.76
N ASP A 300 25.86 -0.54 0.01
CA ASP A 300 25.01 -1.05 1.08
C ASP A 300 23.83 -1.88 0.52
N LEU A 301 23.25 -1.46 -0.61
CA LEU A 301 22.23 -2.20 -1.35
C LEU A 301 22.74 -3.56 -1.85
N LYS A 302 23.96 -3.60 -2.40
CA LYS A 302 24.59 -4.86 -2.84
C LYS A 302 24.86 -5.79 -1.65
N ARG A 303 25.36 -5.24 -0.53
CA ARG A 303 25.56 -5.97 0.74
C ARG A 303 24.24 -6.56 1.25
N MET A 304 23.14 -5.79 1.19
CA MET A 304 21.80 -6.26 1.56
C MET A 304 21.34 -7.43 0.68
N GLN A 305 21.47 -7.31 -0.65
CA GLN A 305 21.11 -8.38 -1.59
C GLN A 305 21.95 -9.65 -1.40
N GLU A 306 23.25 -9.51 -1.13
CA GLU A 306 24.15 -10.65 -0.85
C GLU A 306 23.78 -11.36 0.45
N GLU A 307 23.45 -10.61 1.51
CA GLU A 307 23.01 -11.18 2.79
C GLU A 307 21.63 -11.84 2.68
N TYR A 308 20.66 -11.18 2.01
CA TYR A 308 19.36 -11.77 1.71
C TYR A 308 19.51 -13.11 0.98
N LYS A 309 20.39 -13.18 -0.03
CA LYS A 309 20.65 -14.42 -0.78
C LYS A 309 21.25 -15.53 0.09
N ARG A 310 22.17 -15.20 1.01
CA ARG A 310 22.76 -16.18 1.96
C ARG A 310 21.77 -16.76 2.96
N ARG A 311 20.75 -16.01 3.40
CA ARG A 311 19.84 -16.43 4.47
C ARG A 311 19.00 -17.65 4.04
N PRO A 312 18.93 -18.73 4.86
CA PRO A 312 18.19 -19.95 4.52
C PRO A 312 16.67 -19.75 4.68
N ASN A 313 15.91 -20.76 4.26
CA ASN A 313 14.46 -20.91 4.52
C ASN A 313 13.59 -19.73 4.03
N LYS A 314 13.98 -19.07 2.94
CA LYS A 314 13.15 -18.06 2.24
C LYS A 314 11.97 -18.68 1.51
N GLY A 315 12.19 -19.81 0.84
CA GLY A 315 11.20 -20.54 0.05
C GLY A 315 11.02 -20.06 -1.38
N VAL A 316 9.95 -20.52 -2.02
CA VAL A 316 9.68 -20.38 -3.47
C VAL A 316 9.49 -18.95 -3.98
N LYS A 317 9.03 -18.01 -3.14
CA LYS A 317 8.77 -16.60 -3.51
C LYS A 317 9.99 -15.67 -3.35
N ALA A 318 11.16 -16.22 -3.01
CA ALA A 318 12.34 -15.45 -2.62
C ALA A 318 12.74 -14.32 -3.59
N GLU A 319 12.87 -14.61 -4.89
CA GLU A 319 13.39 -13.62 -5.84
C GLU A 319 12.27 -12.68 -6.35
N GLU A 320 11.02 -13.15 -6.42
CA GLU A 320 9.83 -12.35 -6.77
C GLU A 320 9.57 -11.23 -5.75
N VAL A 321 9.63 -11.58 -4.46
CA VAL A 321 9.44 -10.62 -3.36
C VAL A 321 10.64 -9.68 -3.24
N LEU A 322 11.86 -10.16 -3.48
CA LEU A 322 13.05 -9.30 -3.56
C LEU A 322 12.92 -8.26 -4.68
N GLU A 323 12.51 -8.67 -5.88
CA GLU A 323 12.37 -7.75 -7.02
C GLU A 323 11.28 -6.70 -6.76
N LYS A 324 10.12 -7.13 -6.26
CA LYS A 324 9.02 -6.24 -5.85
C LYS A 324 9.47 -5.23 -4.80
N PHE A 325 10.10 -5.69 -3.72
CA PHE A 325 10.60 -4.83 -2.64
C PHE A 325 11.65 -3.80 -3.13
N LEU A 326 12.61 -4.24 -3.96
CA LEU A 326 13.63 -3.35 -4.54
C LEU A 326 13.02 -2.30 -5.48
N ARG A 327 11.94 -2.65 -6.19
CA ARG A 327 11.18 -1.74 -7.06
C ARG A 327 10.41 -0.70 -6.25
N GLU A 328 9.68 -1.14 -5.22
CA GLU A 328 8.90 -0.28 -4.32
C GLU A 328 9.82 0.69 -3.55
N LYS A 329 10.84 0.18 -2.85
CA LYS A 329 11.82 1.03 -2.16
C LYS A 329 12.67 1.87 -3.10
N GLY A 330 12.92 1.42 -4.34
CA GLY A 330 13.61 2.22 -5.35
C GLY A 330 12.86 3.51 -5.73
N LEU A 331 11.53 3.44 -5.81
CA LEU A 331 10.65 4.59 -6.08
C LEU A 331 10.59 5.54 -4.87
N GLU A 332 10.25 5.01 -3.68
CA GLU A 332 10.19 5.75 -2.41
C GLU A 332 11.48 6.54 -2.14
N MET A 333 12.63 5.90 -2.38
CA MET A 333 13.94 6.53 -2.28
C MET A 333 14.12 7.63 -3.32
N THR A 334 13.77 7.39 -4.59
CA THR A 334 13.95 8.39 -5.67
C THR A 334 13.14 9.66 -5.39
N GLU A 335 11.91 9.52 -4.90
CA GLU A 335 11.06 10.64 -4.46
C GLU A 335 11.69 11.40 -3.27
N THR A 336 12.13 10.67 -2.24
CA THR A 336 12.81 11.24 -1.06
C THR A 336 14.09 12.00 -1.43
N TRP A 337 14.87 11.51 -2.41
CA TRP A 337 16.06 12.19 -2.93
C TRP A 337 15.70 13.48 -3.67
N ILE A 338 14.67 13.47 -4.52
CA ILE A 338 14.24 14.65 -5.29
C ILE A 338 13.80 15.78 -4.34
N ASP A 339 12.96 15.47 -3.34
CA ASP A 339 12.49 16.48 -2.39
C ASP A 339 13.60 17.01 -1.48
N ARG A 340 14.57 16.18 -1.07
CA ARG A 340 15.73 16.63 -0.28
C ARG A 340 16.64 17.56 -1.09
N VAL A 341 16.82 17.31 -2.39
CA VAL A 341 17.60 18.16 -3.30
C VAL A 341 16.86 19.47 -3.59
N ASP A 342 15.55 19.46 -3.83
CA ASP A 342 14.73 20.67 -3.98
C ASP A 342 14.80 21.58 -2.74
N GLN A 343 14.77 20.99 -1.54
CA GLN A 343 15.00 21.72 -0.28
C GLN A 343 16.41 22.33 -0.18
N GLN A 344 17.46 21.59 -0.55
CA GLN A 344 18.84 22.10 -0.56
C GLN A 344 19.01 23.25 -1.57
N CYS A 345 18.48 23.12 -2.79
CA CYS A 345 18.51 24.19 -3.78
C CYS A 345 17.79 25.46 -3.30
N LYS A 346 16.64 25.32 -2.63
CA LYS A 346 15.92 26.45 -2.01
C LYS A 346 16.71 27.11 -0.88
N ALA A 347 17.41 26.34 -0.06
CA ALA A 347 18.27 26.89 0.99
C ALA A 347 19.45 27.69 0.41
N VAL A 348 20.14 27.17 -0.61
CA VAL A 348 21.24 27.88 -1.29
C VAL A 348 20.75 29.16 -1.98
N LEU A 349 19.56 29.14 -2.59
CA LEU A 349 18.92 30.33 -3.16
C LEU A 349 18.59 31.39 -2.08
N ALA A 350 18.13 30.97 -0.90
CA ALA A 350 17.86 31.87 0.21
C ALA A 350 19.15 32.49 0.79
N GLU A 351 20.22 31.70 0.91
CA GLU A 351 21.53 32.18 1.36
C GLU A 351 22.16 33.16 0.35
N ALA A 352 22.11 32.83 -0.95
CA ALA A 352 22.61 33.70 -2.01
C ALA A 352 21.85 35.03 -2.08
N THR A 353 20.51 35.02 -1.94
CA THR A 353 19.70 36.24 -1.94
C THR A 353 19.92 37.10 -0.69
N ALA A 354 20.09 36.49 0.48
CA ALA A 354 20.48 37.20 1.70
C ALA A 354 21.88 37.83 1.57
N ALA A 355 22.84 37.13 0.96
CA ALA A 355 24.17 37.66 0.68
C ALA A 355 24.14 38.86 -0.28
N THR A 356 23.34 38.81 -1.35
CA THR A 356 23.20 39.97 -2.25
C THR A 356 22.58 41.18 -1.54
N GLN A 357 21.56 40.99 -0.70
CA GLN A 357 20.94 42.08 0.06
C GLN A 357 21.90 42.71 1.08
N ALA A 358 22.79 41.91 1.69
CA ALA A 358 23.83 42.43 2.58
C ALA A 358 24.85 43.31 1.83
N VAL A 359 25.27 42.90 0.62
CA VAL A 359 26.18 43.67 -0.23
C VAL A 359 25.53 44.96 -0.76
N GLU A 360 24.26 44.90 -1.18
CA GLU A 360 23.50 46.10 -1.60
C GLU A 360 23.40 47.12 -0.47
N LYS A 361 23.12 46.67 0.77
CA LYS A 361 23.05 47.54 1.94
C LYS A 361 24.39 48.20 2.28
N GLN A 362 25.49 47.44 2.25
CA GLN A 362 26.83 48.00 2.47
C GLN A 362 27.19 49.05 1.40
N LEU A 363 26.85 48.81 0.13
CA LEU A 363 27.08 49.77 -0.94
C LEU A 363 26.27 51.06 -0.73
N GLN A 364 25.02 50.95 -0.27
CA GLN A 364 24.16 52.10 0.02
C GLN A 364 24.69 52.93 1.20
N GLU A 365 25.16 52.29 2.27
CA GLU A 365 25.81 52.96 3.42
C GLU A 365 27.10 53.68 2.99
N GLN A 366 27.92 53.06 2.14
CA GLN A 366 29.15 53.66 1.63
C GLN A 366 28.89 54.88 0.72
N GLN A 367 27.83 54.85 -0.10
CA GLN A 367 27.42 56.00 -0.92
C GLN A 367 26.98 57.20 -0.07
N GLN A 368 26.28 56.98 1.05
CA GLN A 368 25.88 58.05 1.96
C GLN A 368 27.10 58.72 2.62
N GLN A 369 28.11 57.95 3.01
CA GLN A 369 29.37 58.49 3.57
C GLN A 369 30.12 59.38 2.56
N GLN A 370 30.18 58.99 1.28
CA GLN A 370 30.80 59.82 0.24
C GLN A 370 30.05 61.14 0.01
N GLN A 371 28.71 61.13 0.04
CA GLN A 371 27.92 62.36 -0.07
C GLN A 371 28.14 63.30 1.13
N GLY A 372 28.32 62.76 2.34
CA GLY A 372 28.68 63.53 3.53
C GLY A 372 30.01 64.28 3.37
N MET A 373 31.09 63.59 3.00
CA MET A 373 32.41 64.24 2.80
C MET A 373 32.40 65.31 1.70
N LEU A 374 31.60 65.13 0.63
CA LEU A 374 31.45 66.14 -0.43
C LEU A 374 30.71 67.40 0.08
N ALA A 375 29.75 67.25 0.99
CA ALA A 375 29.09 68.39 1.63
C ALA A 375 30.04 69.16 2.57
N GLU A 376 30.86 68.46 3.36
CA GLU A 376 31.87 69.09 4.23
C GLU A 376 32.96 69.81 3.42
N GLY A 377 33.50 69.17 2.38
CA GLY A 377 34.50 69.79 1.51
C GLY A 377 34.00 71.05 0.77
N THR A 378 32.72 71.06 0.36
CA THR A 378 32.12 72.25 -0.27
C THR A 378 31.77 73.36 0.73
N ALA A 379 31.46 73.02 1.99
CA ALA A 379 31.34 73.99 3.07
C ALA A 379 32.70 74.65 3.41
N ALA A 380 33.76 73.85 3.54
CA ALA A 380 35.12 74.33 3.79
C ALA A 380 35.61 75.29 2.69
N LYS A 381 35.34 75.00 1.41
CA LYS A 381 35.68 75.89 0.29
C LYS A 381 35.02 77.27 0.41
N LYS A 382 33.73 77.33 0.78
CA LYS A 382 33.02 78.61 0.98
C LYS A 382 33.58 79.44 2.14
N ALA A 383 34.00 78.79 3.23
CA ALA A 383 34.65 79.49 4.34
C ALA A 383 35.97 80.15 3.89
N MET A 384 36.79 79.42 3.12
CA MET A 384 38.06 79.93 2.59
C MET A 384 37.88 81.06 1.57
N GLU A 385 36.86 80.99 0.69
CA GLU A 385 36.50 82.06 -0.24
C GLU A 385 36.07 83.34 0.50
N THR A 386 35.31 83.19 1.59
CA THR A 386 34.86 84.32 2.43
C THR A 386 36.06 85.02 3.10
N GLN A 387 36.97 84.24 3.69
CA GLN A 387 38.15 84.76 4.40
C GLN A 387 39.12 85.51 3.47
N LEU A 388 39.25 85.07 2.21
CA LEU A 388 40.04 85.77 1.20
C LEU A 388 39.43 87.13 0.82
N GLN A 389 38.09 87.24 0.82
CA GLN A 389 37.38 88.46 0.47
C GLN A 389 37.53 89.56 1.54
N GLU A 390 37.51 89.19 2.83
CA GLU A 390 37.79 90.13 3.94
C GLU A 390 39.22 90.71 3.85
N GLN A 391 40.20 89.86 3.53
CA GLN A 391 41.60 90.26 3.44
C GLN A 391 41.86 91.27 2.30
N GLN A 392 41.11 91.19 1.20
CA GLN A 392 41.18 92.19 0.12
C GLN A 392 40.60 93.55 0.53
N GLN A 393 39.53 93.59 1.34
CA GLN A 393 38.96 94.86 1.82
C GLN A 393 39.93 95.61 2.75
N GLN A 394 40.66 94.90 3.60
CA GLN A 394 41.68 95.51 4.48
C GLN A 394 42.82 96.19 3.69
N GLN A 395 43.24 95.62 2.56
CA GLN A 395 44.28 96.23 1.72
C GLN A 395 43.80 97.51 1.03
N GLN A 396 42.52 97.60 0.64
CA GLN A 396 41.96 98.82 0.04
C GLN A 396 41.85 99.97 1.05
N GLY A 397 41.61 99.68 2.34
CA GLY A 397 41.58 100.69 3.40
C GLY A 397 42.91 101.44 3.55
N MET A 398 44.03 100.72 3.67
CA MET A 398 45.36 101.35 3.85
C MET A 398 45.80 102.23 2.67
N LEU A 399 45.36 101.92 1.44
CA LEU A 399 45.67 102.73 0.25
C LEU A 399 44.94 104.09 0.24
N ALA A 400 43.79 104.20 0.92
CA ALA A 400 43.06 105.46 1.07
C ALA A 400 43.76 106.41 2.06
N GLU A 401 44.30 105.90 3.17
CA GLU A 401 45.03 106.72 4.15
C GLU A 401 46.35 107.27 3.56
N GLY A 402 47.09 106.43 2.83
CA GLY A 402 48.33 106.84 2.16
C GLY A 402 48.15 107.93 1.10
N THR A 403 46.98 108.01 0.47
CA THR A 403 46.67 109.09 -0.51
C THR A 403 46.21 110.38 0.14
N ALA A 404 45.65 110.35 1.34
CA ALA A 404 45.38 111.55 2.14
C ALA A 404 46.68 112.20 2.64
N ALA A 405 47.61 111.40 3.18
CA ALA A 405 48.89 111.89 3.72
C ALA A 405 49.73 112.65 2.67
N LYS A 406 49.73 112.20 1.41
CA LYS A 406 50.54 112.82 0.35
C LYS A 406 50.14 114.27 0.06
N LYS A 407 48.84 114.61 0.06
CA LYS A 407 48.36 115.98 -0.18
C LYS A 407 48.76 116.98 0.92
N ALA A 408 48.83 116.51 2.17
CA ALA A 408 49.25 117.37 3.29
C ALA A 408 50.72 117.80 3.14
N MET A 409 51.59 116.86 2.75
CA MET A 409 53.03 117.09 2.60
C MET A 409 53.38 118.01 1.42
N GLU A 410 52.63 117.91 0.32
CA GLU A 410 52.79 118.76 -0.88
C GLU A 410 52.47 120.24 -0.58
N THR A 411 51.54 120.50 0.36
CA THR A 411 51.16 121.86 0.78
C THR A 411 52.27 122.54 1.59
N GLN A 412 52.91 121.82 2.53
CA GLN A 412 53.98 122.39 3.37
C GLN A 412 55.24 122.75 2.58
N LEU A 413 55.55 122.01 1.50
CA LEU A 413 56.71 122.27 0.66
C LEU A 413 56.58 123.60 -0.11
N GLN A 414 55.34 124.02 -0.41
CA GLN A 414 55.08 125.25 -1.16
C GLN A 414 55.22 126.53 -0.31
N GLU A 415 54.89 126.46 0.98
CA GLU A 415 55.14 127.56 1.94
C GLU A 415 56.65 127.77 2.18
N GLN A 416 57.42 126.68 2.24
CA GLN A 416 58.85 126.74 2.55
C GLN A 416 59.69 127.39 1.43
N GLN A 417 59.22 127.38 0.19
CA GLN A 417 59.91 128.00 -0.95
C GLN A 417 59.75 129.54 -1.03
N GLN A 418 58.76 130.14 -0.34
CA GLN A 418 58.61 131.61 -0.32
C GLN A 418 59.55 132.31 0.69
N GLN A 419 60.19 131.57 1.60
CA GLN A 419 60.99 132.16 2.68
C GLN A 419 62.50 132.29 2.38
N GLN A 420 62.96 132.04 1.14
CA GLN A 420 64.38 132.11 0.77
C GLN A 420 64.70 133.05 -0.41
N GLN A 421 63.92 134.14 -0.59
CA GLN A 421 64.22 135.22 -1.55
C GLN A 421 64.25 136.63 -0.92
N GLY A 422 64.70 136.74 0.33
CA GLY A 422 64.98 138.03 0.96
C GLY A 422 65.73 137.87 2.30
N MET A 423 66.78 138.64 2.63
CA MET A 423 67.45 139.70 1.86
C MET A 423 68.96 139.70 2.13
N LEU A 424 69.76 140.08 1.13
CA LEU A 424 71.10 140.65 1.32
C LEU A 424 71.01 142.09 1.86
N ALA A 425 72.13 142.64 2.31
CA ALA A 425 72.29 144.00 2.87
C ALA A 425 71.72 144.23 4.29
N GLU A 426 72.43 143.66 5.26
CA GLU A 426 73.03 144.38 6.40
C GLU A 426 72.26 145.58 7.02
N GLY A 427 71.86 145.42 8.29
CA GLY A 427 71.29 146.52 9.06
C GLY A 427 72.32 147.48 9.64
N THR A 428 72.18 148.78 9.37
CA THR A 428 72.75 149.86 10.19
C THR A 428 71.76 151.02 10.38
N ALA A 429 71.96 151.80 11.46
CA ALA A 429 71.45 153.16 11.66
C ALA A 429 69.94 153.41 11.83
N ALA A 430 69.15 152.43 12.32
CA ALA A 430 67.91 152.76 13.02
C ALA A 430 68.20 153.32 14.43
N LYS A 431 68.12 154.66 14.58
CA LYS A 431 67.80 155.47 15.80
C LYS A 431 68.66 156.75 15.92
N LYS A 432 68.61 157.60 14.90
CA LYS A 432 69.19 158.98 14.96
C LYS A 432 68.36 160.06 14.25
N ALA A 433 67.06 160.05 14.52
CA ALA A 433 66.10 161.15 14.45
C ALA A 433 64.95 160.74 15.39
N MET A 434 64.27 161.60 16.13
CA MET A 434 64.26 163.07 16.20
C MET A 434 64.30 163.39 17.73
N GLU A 435 64.97 164.41 18.27
CA GLU A 435 64.68 165.85 18.11
C GLU A 435 63.15 166.10 18.28
N THR A 436 62.64 166.87 19.23
CA THR A 436 63.19 168.09 19.84
C THR A 436 62.54 168.33 21.20
N GLN A 437 63.35 168.61 22.24
CA GLN A 437 63.09 169.70 23.21
C GLN A 437 64.29 169.87 24.13
N LEU A 438 65.11 170.87 23.79
CA LEU A 438 66.16 171.42 24.64
C LEU A 438 65.60 172.67 25.36
N GLN A 439 66.22 173.07 26.47
CA GLN A 439 65.91 174.30 27.25
C GLN A 439 64.55 174.35 27.96
N GLU A 440 64.44 173.57 29.03
CA GLU A 440 63.89 173.95 30.35
C GLU A 440 64.13 172.76 31.29
N GLN A 441 65.30 172.56 31.94
CA GLN A 441 66.43 173.41 32.30
C GLN A 441 66.11 174.59 33.22
N GLN A 442 66.03 174.33 34.53
CA GLN A 442 66.89 175.00 35.51
C GLN A 442 66.86 174.33 36.89
N GLN A 443 68.04 174.29 37.55
CA GLN A 443 68.26 173.97 38.97
C GLN A 443 67.91 172.52 39.42
N GLN A 444 68.74 171.78 40.17
CA GLN A 444 70.09 171.98 40.73
C GLN A 444 70.83 170.62 40.60
N GLN A 445 72.13 170.55 40.24
CA GLN A 445 73.30 170.60 41.14
C GLN A 445 73.25 169.57 42.28
N GLN A 446 74.27 168.75 42.57
CA GLN A 446 75.65 168.58 42.08
C GLN A 446 75.93 167.06 41.88
N GLY A 447 77.00 166.58 41.23
CA GLY A 447 78.36 166.40 41.80
C GLY A 447 78.43 165.21 42.78
N MET A 448 79.52 164.44 42.89
CA MET A 448 80.82 164.48 42.18
C MET A 448 81.59 163.18 42.48
N LEU A 449 82.37 162.66 41.51
CA LEU A 449 83.52 161.77 41.78
C LEU A 449 83.18 160.46 42.54
N ALA A 450 84.14 159.62 42.94
CA ALA A 450 85.17 158.96 42.13
C ALA A 450 85.50 157.62 42.83
N GLU A 451 86.54 156.91 42.35
CA GLU A 451 87.33 155.91 43.09
C GLU A 451 86.55 154.84 43.88
N GLY A 452 86.58 153.56 43.50
CA GLY A 452 87.78 152.85 43.07
C GLY A 452 88.08 151.74 44.09
N THR A 453 89.16 151.00 43.87
CA THR A 453 89.59 149.90 44.76
C THR A 453 90.08 150.43 46.12
N ALA A 454 89.34 150.21 47.21
CA ALA A 454 89.87 150.37 48.55
C ALA A 454 89.13 149.56 49.64
N ALA A 455 89.76 149.57 50.81
CA ALA A 455 89.39 149.02 52.11
C ALA A 455 87.86 148.91 52.40
N LYS A 456 87.33 147.78 52.90
CA LYS A 456 87.72 147.02 54.11
C LYS A 456 87.48 147.82 55.41
N LYS A 457 86.71 147.22 56.32
CA LYS A 457 86.67 147.47 57.77
C LYS A 457 88.00 148.02 58.36
N ALA A 458 88.00 148.95 59.32
CA ALA A 458 86.91 149.65 59.99
C ALA A 458 87.44 150.77 60.91
N MET A 459 86.52 151.58 61.44
CA MET A 459 86.54 152.10 62.83
C MET A 459 87.77 152.92 63.24
N GLU A 460 87.74 154.21 62.87
CA GLU A 460 88.53 155.25 63.53
C GLU A 460 88.09 155.42 65.00
N THR A 461 89.03 155.75 65.89
CA THR A 461 88.85 155.82 67.36
C THR A 461 88.51 154.45 68.00
N GLN A 462 89.51 153.63 68.35
CA GLN A 462 90.19 153.63 69.68
C GLN A 462 89.24 153.31 70.86
N LEU A 463 89.56 152.39 71.79
CA LEU A 463 90.86 151.80 72.17
C LEU A 463 90.70 150.37 72.75
N GLN A 464 91.81 149.63 72.86
CA GLN A 464 92.03 148.36 73.60
C GLN A 464 91.32 147.06 73.13
N GLU A 465 92.13 146.18 72.52
CA GLU A 465 92.18 144.69 72.69
C GLU A 465 90.96 143.84 72.20
N GLN A 466 91.07 142.59 71.71
CA GLN A 466 92.20 141.69 71.36
C GLN A 466 91.69 140.59 70.35
N GLN A 467 92.56 140.09 69.45
CA GLN A 467 92.71 138.71 68.87
C GLN A 467 91.47 137.87 68.39
N GLN A 468 91.50 136.92 67.41
CA GLN A 468 92.58 136.21 66.65
C GLN A 468 92.06 135.54 65.32
N GLN A 469 92.93 135.42 64.28
CA GLN A 469 93.04 134.38 63.18
C GLN A 469 91.83 133.99 62.25
N GLN A 470 91.95 133.57 60.96
CA GLN A 470 92.87 133.69 59.77
C GLN A 470 92.15 133.05 58.52
N GLN A 471 92.57 132.98 57.22
CA GLN A 471 93.75 133.37 56.40
C GLN A 471 93.28 134.05 55.05
N GLY A 472 93.66 133.85 53.76
CA GLY A 472 94.59 133.03 52.89
C GLY A 472 93.82 132.20 51.81
N MET A 473 94.20 131.91 50.54
CA MET A 473 95.22 132.25 49.46
C MET A 473 94.72 131.54 48.13
N LEU A 474 95.17 131.60 46.83
CA LEU A 474 95.97 132.35 45.80
C LEU A 474 95.81 131.52 44.45
N ALA A 475 96.19 131.79 43.17
CA ALA A 475 96.59 132.88 42.23
C ALA A 475 96.56 132.25 40.77
N GLU A 476 96.46 132.83 39.55
CA GLU A 476 96.64 134.16 38.88
C GLU A 476 98.02 134.37 38.17
N GLY A 477 98.18 134.78 36.88
CA GLY A 477 97.23 135.02 35.76
C GLY A 477 97.80 135.69 34.45
N THR A 478 97.06 135.56 33.33
CA THR A 478 96.87 136.41 32.09
C THR A 478 97.91 137.36 31.45
N ALA A 479 97.96 137.36 30.10
CA ALA A 479 98.03 138.55 29.21
C ALA A 479 97.50 138.23 27.78
N ALA A 480 97.02 139.21 26.99
CA ALA A 480 96.33 138.96 25.69
C ALA A 480 96.41 140.08 24.63
N LYS A 481 96.00 139.74 23.39
CA LYS A 481 95.44 140.63 22.33
C LYS A 481 96.39 141.55 21.52
N LYS A 482 97.27 140.94 20.70
CA LYS A 482 97.81 141.45 19.40
C LYS A 482 98.59 140.31 18.73
N ALA A 483 98.44 139.95 17.45
CA ALA A 483 97.35 140.08 16.47
C ALA A 483 97.43 138.80 15.59
N MET A 484 96.37 138.12 15.16
CA MET A 484 95.28 138.57 14.26
C MET A 484 95.76 139.21 12.93
N GLU A 485 96.98 138.92 12.47
CA GLU A 485 97.48 139.45 11.18
C GLU A 485 98.38 138.50 10.37
N THR A 486 98.46 137.21 10.75
CA THR A 486 99.19 136.18 9.96
C THR A 486 98.42 134.86 9.87
N GLN A 487 97.08 134.93 9.97
CA GLN A 487 96.18 133.78 9.85
C GLN A 487 95.66 133.56 8.41
N LEU A 488 96.33 134.16 7.41
CA LEU A 488 95.91 134.16 6.01
C LEU A 488 96.67 133.16 5.12
N GLN A 489 97.74 132.52 5.64
CA GLN A 489 98.63 131.68 4.83
C GLN A 489 98.48 130.17 5.08
N GLU A 490 97.94 129.75 6.23
CA GLU A 490 97.69 128.33 6.54
C GLU A 490 96.47 127.74 5.82
N GLN A 491 95.52 128.59 5.36
CA GLN A 491 94.21 128.13 4.90
C GLN A 491 94.21 127.48 3.50
N GLN A 492 95.30 127.58 2.73
CA GLN A 492 95.34 127.08 1.34
C GLN A 492 95.79 125.63 1.15
N GLN A 493 96.39 124.96 2.14
CA GLN A 493 96.86 123.56 2.00
C GLN A 493 95.89 122.49 2.54
N GLN A 494 94.84 122.85 3.30
CA GLN A 494 93.90 121.87 3.86
C GLN A 494 92.74 121.46 2.92
N GLN A 495 92.52 122.14 1.80
CA GLN A 495 91.32 121.92 0.98
C GLN A 495 91.37 120.71 0.02
N GLN A 496 92.50 120.01 -0.15
CA GLN A 496 92.60 118.87 -1.07
C GLN A 496 92.27 117.49 -0.44
N GLY A 497 92.10 117.41 0.89
CA GLY A 497 91.82 116.12 1.56
C GLY A 497 90.38 115.62 1.49
N MET A 498 89.39 116.52 1.58
CA MET A 498 87.98 116.14 1.85
C MET A 498 87.19 115.60 0.64
N LEU A 499 87.73 115.63 -0.58
CA LEU A 499 87.00 115.20 -1.79
C LEU A 499 87.02 113.67 -2.02
N ALA A 500 87.85 112.91 -1.30
CA ALA A 500 87.96 111.46 -1.49
C ALA A 500 86.80 110.67 -0.83
N GLU A 501 86.44 111.00 0.42
CA GLU A 501 85.54 110.18 1.25
C GLU A 501 84.09 110.18 0.73
N GLY A 502 83.59 111.31 0.22
CA GLY A 502 82.22 111.42 -0.30
C GLY A 502 81.92 110.50 -1.49
N THR A 503 82.96 110.08 -2.24
CA THR A 503 82.78 109.20 -3.40
C THR A 503 82.64 107.73 -2.99
N ALA A 504 83.22 107.33 -1.85
CA ALA A 504 83.07 105.99 -1.30
C ALA A 504 81.66 105.76 -0.73
N ALA A 505 81.14 106.74 0.02
CA ALA A 505 79.82 106.65 0.67
C ALA A 505 78.67 106.40 -0.33
N LYS A 506 78.67 107.10 -1.47
CA LYS A 506 77.63 106.91 -2.50
C LYS A 506 77.62 105.48 -3.05
N LYS A 507 78.79 104.90 -3.29
CA LYS A 507 78.94 103.58 -3.93
C LYS A 507 78.50 102.43 -3.01
N ALA A 508 78.65 102.60 -1.69
CA ALA A 508 78.11 101.65 -0.71
C ALA A 508 76.57 101.65 -0.71
N MET A 509 75.95 102.83 -0.82
CA MET A 509 74.48 102.97 -0.79
C MET A 509 73.79 102.41 -2.05
N GLU A 510 74.39 102.59 -3.23
CA GLU A 510 73.93 101.93 -4.47
C GLU A 510 74.03 100.39 -4.37
N THR A 511 75.03 99.86 -3.66
CA THR A 511 75.22 98.40 -3.48
C THR A 511 74.10 97.79 -2.64
N GLN A 512 73.77 98.38 -1.47
CA GLN A 512 72.72 97.84 -0.59
C GLN A 512 71.33 97.83 -1.24
N LEU A 513 71.01 98.85 -2.06
CA LEU A 513 69.73 98.91 -2.77
C LEU A 513 69.60 97.75 -3.78
N GLN A 514 70.70 97.33 -4.39
CA GLN A 514 70.75 96.25 -5.38
C GLN A 514 70.61 94.86 -4.73
N GLU A 515 71.23 94.64 -3.57
CA GLU A 515 71.07 93.42 -2.77
C GLU A 515 69.61 93.24 -2.29
N GLN A 516 68.97 94.33 -1.84
CA GLN A 516 67.59 94.28 -1.34
C GLN A 516 66.57 93.94 -2.45
N GLN A 517 66.82 94.33 -3.70
CA GLN A 517 66.01 93.92 -4.85
C GLN A 517 66.17 92.42 -5.18
N GLN A 518 67.38 91.86 -5.07
CA GLN A 518 67.59 90.42 -5.32
C GLN A 518 66.86 89.54 -4.27
N GLN A 519 66.84 89.93 -2.99
CA GLN A 519 66.13 89.20 -1.95
C GLN A 519 64.61 89.12 -2.21
N GLN A 520 63.99 90.20 -2.71
CA GLN A 520 62.56 90.18 -3.05
C GLN A 520 62.24 89.27 -4.25
N GLN A 521 63.12 89.18 -5.24
CA GLN A 521 62.96 88.27 -6.38
C GLN A 521 63.08 86.79 -5.97
N GLY A 522 63.95 86.47 -5.00
CA GLY A 522 64.09 85.11 -4.45
C GLY A 522 62.81 84.57 -3.83
N MET A 523 62.19 85.33 -2.91
CA MET A 523 60.96 84.89 -2.23
C MET A 523 59.77 84.70 -3.20
N LEU A 524 59.68 85.52 -4.25
CA LEU A 524 58.64 85.36 -5.29
C LEU A 524 58.86 84.08 -6.13
N ALA A 525 60.11 83.70 -6.39
CA ALA A 525 60.43 82.46 -7.08
C ALA A 525 60.07 81.23 -6.23
N GLU A 526 60.41 81.23 -4.93
CA GLU A 526 60.07 80.15 -4.00
C GLU A 526 58.56 79.98 -3.83
N GLY A 527 57.81 81.07 -3.62
CA GLY A 527 56.35 81.02 -3.54
C GLY A 527 55.69 80.48 -4.82
N THR A 528 56.24 80.82 -5.98
CA THR A 528 55.76 80.31 -7.28
C THR A 528 56.07 78.82 -7.45
N ALA A 529 57.24 78.36 -7.02
CA ALA A 529 57.61 76.95 -7.03
C ALA A 529 56.75 76.12 -6.06
N ALA A 530 56.51 76.62 -4.85
CA ALA A 530 55.65 75.98 -3.85
C ALA A 530 54.22 75.82 -4.34
N LYS A 531 53.61 76.87 -4.93
CA LYS A 531 52.28 76.77 -5.55
C LYS A 531 52.24 75.67 -6.62
N LYS A 532 53.24 75.64 -7.51
CA LYS A 532 53.29 74.69 -8.61
C LYS A 532 53.44 73.24 -8.14
N ALA A 533 54.24 73.00 -7.10
CA ALA A 533 54.34 71.69 -6.45
C ALA A 533 53.01 71.24 -5.82
N MET A 534 52.28 72.17 -5.18
CA MET A 534 50.99 71.89 -4.56
C MET A 534 49.89 71.59 -5.61
N GLU A 535 49.91 72.30 -6.75
CA GLU A 535 49.06 71.99 -7.90
C GLU A 535 49.37 70.61 -8.49
N THR A 536 50.65 70.22 -8.59
CA THR A 536 51.05 68.86 -9.02
C THR A 536 50.56 67.77 -8.06
N GLN A 537 50.77 67.92 -6.74
CA GLN A 537 50.29 66.93 -5.76
C GLN A 537 48.76 66.77 -5.78
N LEU A 538 48.01 67.87 -5.93
CA LEU A 538 46.55 67.82 -6.04
C LEU A 538 46.11 67.06 -7.31
N GLN A 539 46.83 67.25 -8.41
CA GLN A 539 46.55 66.58 -9.70
C GLN A 539 46.89 65.08 -9.66
N GLU A 540 48.00 64.69 -9.02
CA GLU A 540 48.36 63.29 -8.78
C GLU A 540 47.33 62.60 -7.87
N GLN A 541 46.91 63.27 -6.79
CA GLN A 541 45.91 62.73 -5.86
C GLN A 541 44.53 62.56 -6.53
N GLN A 542 44.13 63.48 -7.43
CA GLN A 542 42.94 63.31 -8.26
C GLN A 542 43.05 62.11 -9.22
N GLN A 543 44.22 61.89 -9.86
CA GLN A 543 44.42 60.73 -10.73
C GLN A 543 44.36 59.41 -9.95
N GLN A 544 44.94 59.34 -8.75
CA GLN A 544 44.83 58.15 -7.89
C GLN A 544 43.39 57.85 -7.48
N GLN A 545 42.60 58.86 -7.12
CA GLN A 545 41.17 58.69 -6.81
C GLN A 545 40.35 58.22 -8.03
N GLN A 546 40.63 58.77 -9.22
CA GLN A 546 39.99 58.31 -10.46
C GLN A 546 40.36 56.87 -10.82
N GLY A 547 41.61 56.46 -10.58
CA GLY A 547 42.07 55.08 -10.75
C GLY A 547 41.30 54.10 -9.87
N MET A 548 41.25 54.35 -8.55
CA MET A 548 40.50 53.48 -7.61
C MET A 548 39.00 53.43 -7.92
N LEU A 549 38.40 54.53 -8.36
CA LEU A 549 36.99 54.54 -8.81
C LEU A 549 36.79 53.71 -10.08
N ALA A 550 37.72 53.74 -11.03
CA ALA A 550 37.66 52.92 -12.24
C ALA A 550 37.80 51.43 -11.91
N GLU A 551 38.75 51.05 -11.06
CA GLU A 551 38.93 49.66 -10.60
C GLU A 551 37.72 49.15 -9.80
N GLY A 552 37.19 49.94 -8.85
CA GLY A 552 35.97 49.59 -8.11
C GLY A 552 34.74 49.44 -9.02
N THR A 553 34.61 50.28 -10.05
CA THR A 553 33.52 50.18 -11.04
C THR A 553 33.68 48.96 -11.95
N ALA A 554 34.92 48.61 -12.32
CA ALA A 554 35.22 47.40 -13.10
C ALA A 554 34.95 46.12 -12.27
N ALA A 555 35.38 46.10 -11.00
CA ALA A 555 35.11 45.01 -10.07
C ALA A 555 33.61 44.82 -9.84
N LYS A 556 32.85 45.92 -9.64
CA LYS A 556 31.39 45.87 -9.53
C LYS A 556 30.74 45.25 -10.77
N LYS A 557 31.13 45.69 -11.98
CA LYS A 557 30.62 45.10 -13.23
C LYS A 557 30.98 43.62 -13.39
N ALA A 558 32.20 43.22 -13.03
CA ALA A 558 32.60 41.81 -13.06
C ALA A 558 31.75 40.96 -12.11
N MET A 559 31.50 41.45 -10.89
CA MET A 559 30.69 40.76 -9.88
C MET A 559 29.19 40.71 -10.27
N GLU A 560 28.65 41.79 -10.86
CA GLU A 560 27.31 41.82 -11.46
C GLU A 560 27.19 40.80 -12.61
N THR A 561 28.21 40.70 -13.47
CA THR A 561 28.24 39.74 -14.59
C THR A 561 28.26 38.29 -14.07
N GLN A 562 29.13 37.97 -13.10
CA GLN A 562 29.16 36.64 -12.50
C GLN A 562 27.85 36.27 -11.77
N LEU A 563 27.22 37.23 -11.09
CA LEU A 563 25.91 37.02 -10.45
C LEU A 563 24.83 36.76 -11.51
N GLN A 564 24.85 37.48 -12.63
CA GLN A 564 23.90 37.29 -13.73
C GLN A 564 24.10 35.95 -14.46
N GLU A 565 25.35 35.51 -14.64
CA GLU A 565 25.69 34.17 -15.15
C GLU A 565 25.23 33.06 -14.21
N GLN A 566 25.47 33.18 -12.89
CA GLN A 566 24.94 32.23 -11.89
C GLN A 566 23.41 32.19 -11.89
N GLN A 567 22.74 33.35 -11.97
CA GLN A 567 21.27 33.38 -12.06
C GLN A 567 20.76 32.68 -13.33
N GLN A 568 21.41 32.86 -14.48
CA GLN A 568 21.05 32.13 -15.70
C GLN A 568 21.26 30.61 -15.56
N GLN A 569 22.38 30.17 -14.98
CA GLN A 569 22.63 28.74 -14.74
C GLN A 569 21.62 28.13 -13.76
N GLN A 570 21.27 28.83 -12.68
CA GLN A 570 20.25 28.41 -11.71
C GLN A 570 18.84 28.38 -12.33
N GLN A 571 18.47 29.37 -13.15
CA GLN A 571 17.21 29.36 -13.88
C GLN A 571 17.15 28.22 -14.92
N GLY A 572 18.27 27.91 -15.58
CA GLY A 572 18.40 26.76 -16.47
C GLY A 572 18.14 25.44 -15.75
N MET A 573 18.85 25.17 -14.64
CA MET A 573 18.62 23.98 -13.82
C MET A 573 17.19 23.91 -13.25
N LEU A 574 16.61 25.04 -12.82
CA LEU A 574 15.23 25.08 -12.33
C LEU A 574 14.23 24.75 -13.46
N ALA A 575 14.48 25.20 -14.68
CA ALA A 575 13.67 24.88 -15.85
C ALA A 575 13.79 23.39 -16.23
N GLU A 576 14.99 22.82 -16.23
CA GLU A 576 15.21 21.39 -16.47
C GLU A 576 14.55 20.50 -15.41
N VAL A 577 14.72 20.82 -14.12
CA VAL A 577 14.05 20.10 -13.01
C VAL A 577 12.53 20.23 -13.11
N THR A 578 12.01 21.40 -13.49
CA THR A 578 10.57 21.61 -13.71
C THR A 578 10.05 20.83 -14.92
N ALA A 579 10.83 20.72 -16.00
CA ALA A 579 10.51 19.91 -17.17
C ALA A 579 10.52 18.41 -16.83
N ALA A 580 11.56 17.94 -16.13
CA ALA A 580 11.65 16.56 -15.64
C ALA A 580 10.48 16.21 -14.71
N LYS A 581 10.14 17.09 -13.75
CA LYS A 581 8.98 16.92 -12.85
C LYS A 581 7.65 16.84 -13.62
N LYS A 582 7.48 17.58 -14.72
CA LYS A 582 6.31 17.45 -15.62
C LYS A 582 6.31 16.12 -16.38
N VAL A 583 7.46 15.66 -16.89
CA VAL A 583 7.57 14.36 -17.59
C VAL A 583 7.27 13.19 -16.65
N VAL A 584 7.90 13.15 -15.47
CA VAL A 584 7.69 12.10 -14.46
C VAL A 584 6.23 12.11 -13.98
N LYS A 585 5.64 13.29 -13.72
CA LYS A 585 4.22 13.37 -13.36
C LYS A 585 3.31 12.82 -14.46
N LYS A 586 3.54 13.18 -15.73
CA LYS A 586 2.75 12.68 -16.87
C LYS A 586 2.89 11.16 -17.03
N GLN A 587 4.09 10.62 -16.86
CA GLN A 587 4.32 9.17 -16.88
C GLN A 587 3.60 8.44 -15.73
N LEU A 588 3.55 9.04 -14.54
CA LEU A 588 2.82 8.49 -13.40
C LEU A 588 1.30 8.51 -13.63
N GLU A 589 0.75 9.60 -14.19
CA GLU A 589 -0.66 9.71 -14.57
C GLU A 589 -1.04 8.69 -15.67
N GLU A 590 -0.19 8.53 -16.69
CA GLU A 590 -0.35 7.50 -17.74
C GLU A 590 -0.29 6.09 -17.17
N GLN A 591 0.65 5.81 -16.25
CA GLN A 591 0.81 4.49 -15.62
C GLN A 591 -0.38 4.16 -14.69
N GLN A 592 -0.92 5.15 -13.96
CA GLN A 592 -2.14 4.97 -13.15
C GLN A 592 -3.36 4.69 -14.04
N GLN A 593 -3.55 5.41 -15.15
CA GLN A 593 -4.62 5.10 -16.11
C GLN A 593 -4.46 3.69 -16.69
N GLN A 594 -3.23 3.30 -17.04
CA GLN A 594 -2.94 1.97 -17.59
C GLN A 594 -3.17 0.84 -16.55
N GLN A 595 -2.88 1.08 -15.27
CA GLN A 595 -3.29 0.18 -14.18
C GLN A 595 -4.81 0.10 -14.03
N GLN A 596 -5.53 1.23 -14.01
CA GLN A 596 -7.01 1.23 -13.90
C GLN A 596 -7.67 0.49 -15.07
N VAL A 597 -7.23 0.72 -16.31
CA VAL A 597 -7.71 0.01 -17.50
C VAL A 597 -7.39 -1.49 -17.43
N THR A 598 -6.25 -1.88 -16.84
CA THR A 598 -5.89 -3.29 -16.66
C THR A 598 -6.74 -3.95 -15.56
N LEU A 599 -6.94 -3.28 -14.43
CA LEU A 599 -7.80 -3.74 -13.34
C LEU A 599 -9.25 -3.90 -13.79
N ALA A 600 -9.80 -2.93 -14.54
CA ALA A 600 -11.15 -3.02 -15.10
C ALA A 600 -11.29 -4.19 -16.09
N LYS A 601 -10.27 -4.46 -16.92
CA LYS A 601 -10.25 -5.62 -17.82
C LYS A 601 -10.17 -6.95 -17.07
N VAL A 602 -9.38 -7.04 -16.01
CA VAL A 602 -9.29 -8.25 -15.17
C VAL A 602 -10.61 -8.48 -14.42
N THR A 603 -11.22 -7.43 -13.87
CA THR A 603 -12.51 -7.50 -13.16
C THR A 603 -13.62 -7.97 -14.12
N ALA A 604 -13.77 -7.33 -15.28
CA ALA A 604 -14.77 -7.74 -16.28
C ALA A 604 -14.51 -9.14 -16.87
N ALA A 605 -13.24 -9.58 -16.94
CA ALA A 605 -12.90 -10.95 -17.35
C ALA A 605 -13.23 -11.99 -16.25
N GLN A 606 -13.12 -11.61 -14.97
CA GLN A 606 -13.53 -12.44 -13.84
C GLN A 606 -15.07 -12.54 -13.76
N GLU A 607 -15.79 -11.41 -13.81
CA GLU A 607 -17.25 -11.37 -13.87
C GLU A 607 -17.79 -12.21 -15.04
N ALA A 608 -17.17 -12.11 -16.22
CA ALA A 608 -17.53 -12.93 -17.39
C ALA A 608 -17.10 -14.41 -17.28
N ALA A 609 -16.19 -14.77 -16.38
CA ALA A 609 -15.84 -16.16 -16.08
C ALA A 609 -16.79 -16.77 -15.04
N GLU A 610 -17.16 -16.00 -14.01
CA GLU A 610 -18.14 -16.36 -12.98
C GLU A 610 -19.53 -16.57 -13.61
N ALA A 611 -20.01 -15.63 -14.43
CA ALA A 611 -21.27 -15.78 -15.16
C ALA A 611 -21.31 -17.02 -16.08
N ARG A 612 -20.18 -17.37 -16.72
CA ARG A 612 -20.05 -18.60 -17.52
C ARG A 612 -20.01 -19.87 -16.67
N LEU A 613 -19.54 -19.78 -15.43
CA LEU A 613 -19.57 -20.90 -14.48
C LEU A 613 -21.01 -21.16 -14.03
N GLU A 614 -21.75 -20.11 -13.68
CA GLU A 614 -23.17 -20.19 -13.33
C GLU A 614 -24.02 -20.72 -14.50
N GLU A 615 -23.85 -20.18 -15.72
CA GLU A 615 -24.55 -20.66 -16.92
C GLU A 615 -24.26 -22.15 -17.15
N ARG A 616 -23.01 -22.58 -16.99
CA ARG A 616 -22.61 -23.98 -17.18
C ARG A 616 -23.14 -24.89 -16.07
N GLN A 617 -23.21 -24.43 -14.82
CA GLN A 617 -23.86 -25.17 -13.73
C GLN A 617 -25.36 -25.33 -13.99
N GLN A 618 -26.04 -24.28 -14.44
CA GLN A 618 -27.45 -24.35 -14.84
C GLN A 618 -27.66 -25.32 -16.02
N GLN A 619 -26.80 -25.30 -17.04
CA GLN A 619 -26.88 -26.25 -18.17
C GLN A 619 -26.65 -27.71 -17.73
N VAL A 620 -25.71 -27.98 -16.80
CA VAL A 620 -25.49 -29.33 -16.26
C VAL A 620 -26.71 -29.81 -15.48
N MET A 621 -27.21 -29.01 -14.53
CA MET A 621 -28.37 -29.39 -13.71
C MET A 621 -29.64 -29.56 -14.56
N LEU A 622 -29.84 -28.72 -15.59
CA LEU A 622 -30.97 -28.85 -16.52
C LEU A 622 -30.82 -30.07 -17.44
N ALA A 623 -29.59 -30.46 -17.81
CA ALA A 623 -29.34 -31.71 -18.53
C ALA A 623 -29.60 -32.95 -17.65
N GLU A 624 -29.16 -32.94 -16.38
CA GLU A 624 -29.45 -34.01 -15.41
C GLU A 624 -30.96 -34.17 -15.18
N VAL A 625 -31.68 -33.08 -14.92
CA VAL A 625 -33.15 -33.07 -14.82
C VAL A 625 -33.80 -33.58 -16.12
N THR A 626 -33.27 -33.23 -17.30
CA THR A 626 -33.77 -33.74 -18.58
C THR A 626 -33.55 -35.24 -18.75
N VAL A 627 -32.44 -35.80 -18.26
CA VAL A 627 -32.17 -37.24 -18.27
C VAL A 627 -33.12 -37.96 -17.31
N VAL A 628 -33.28 -37.46 -16.08
CA VAL A 628 -34.23 -38.03 -15.10
C VAL A 628 -35.66 -38.00 -15.64
N MET A 629 -36.10 -36.88 -16.22
CA MET A 629 -37.46 -36.74 -16.78
C MET A 629 -37.71 -37.75 -17.91
N LYS A 630 -36.74 -37.98 -18.80
CA LYS A 630 -36.84 -39.00 -19.86
C LYS A 630 -36.87 -40.44 -19.35
N VAL A 631 -36.23 -40.72 -18.22
CA VAL A 631 -36.33 -42.02 -17.54
C VAL A 631 -37.74 -42.20 -16.96
N VAL A 632 -38.28 -41.15 -16.32
CA VAL A 632 -39.66 -41.16 -15.77
C VAL A 632 -40.70 -41.29 -16.88
N GLU A 633 -40.58 -40.54 -17.99
CA GLU A 633 -41.45 -40.68 -19.17
C GLU A 633 -41.45 -42.12 -19.70
N ARG A 634 -40.26 -42.73 -19.86
CA ARG A 634 -40.16 -44.13 -20.31
C ARG A 634 -40.79 -45.11 -19.33
N GLN A 635 -40.57 -44.95 -18.03
CA GLN A 635 -41.20 -45.81 -17.00
C GLN A 635 -42.72 -45.67 -16.96
N LEU A 636 -43.26 -44.48 -17.24
CA LEU A 636 -44.71 -44.25 -17.35
C LEU A 636 -45.28 -44.91 -18.61
N GLU A 637 -44.61 -44.80 -19.76
CA GLU A 637 -45.00 -45.46 -21.01
C GLU A 637 -44.94 -46.99 -20.89
N GLU A 638 -43.88 -47.54 -20.30
CA GLU A 638 -43.75 -48.98 -20.01
C GLU A 638 -44.86 -49.49 -19.09
N ARG A 639 -45.19 -48.76 -18.02
CA ARG A 639 -46.34 -49.08 -17.14
C ARG A 639 -47.68 -48.97 -17.85
N TRP A 640 -47.85 -47.97 -18.72
CA TRP A 640 -49.08 -47.79 -19.49
C TRP A 640 -49.30 -48.95 -20.46
N GLN A 641 -48.26 -49.41 -21.16
CA GLN A 641 -48.35 -50.57 -22.05
C GLN A 641 -48.59 -51.87 -21.28
N GLN A 642 -47.91 -52.08 -20.14
CA GLN A 642 -48.18 -53.24 -19.26
C GLN A 642 -49.64 -53.26 -18.78
N TRP A 643 -50.18 -52.13 -18.31
CA TRP A 643 -51.57 -52.04 -17.87
C TRP A 643 -52.57 -52.26 -19.04
N THR A 644 -52.26 -51.71 -20.21
CA THR A 644 -53.09 -51.88 -21.42
C THR A 644 -53.13 -53.35 -21.85
N GLN A 645 -51.98 -54.04 -21.88
CA GLN A 645 -51.91 -55.46 -22.19
C GLN A 645 -52.65 -56.30 -21.15
N GLN A 646 -52.46 -56.03 -19.85
CA GLN A 646 -53.12 -56.75 -18.77
C GLN A 646 -54.65 -56.61 -18.83
N LEU A 647 -55.16 -55.40 -19.11
CA LEU A 647 -56.59 -55.16 -19.33
C LEU A 647 -57.14 -55.94 -20.55
N GLN A 648 -56.33 -56.08 -21.59
CA GLN A 648 -56.71 -56.80 -22.82
C GLN A 648 -56.68 -58.33 -22.63
N GLU A 649 -55.76 -58.84 -21.79
CA GLU A 649 -55.73 -60.23 -21.33
C GLU A 649 -56.93 -60.55 -20.41
N GLU A 650 -57.27 -59.67 -19.47
CA GLU A 650 -58.49 -59.82 -18.63
C GLU A 650 -59.77 -59.84 -19.48
N GLN A 651 -59.90 -58.94 -20.46
CA GLN A 651 -61.05 -58.95 -21.38
C GLN A 651 -61.11 -60.24 -22.21
N SER A 652 -59.96 -60.74 -22.68
CA SER A 652 -59.88 -62.01 -23.41
C SER A 652 -60.31 -63.19 -22.52
N LEU A 653 -59.86 -63.24 -21.26
CA LEU A 653 -60.23 -64.27 -20.30
C LEU A 653 -61.72 -64.27 -19.98
N VAL A 654 -62.32 -63.10 -19.75
CA VAL A 654 -63.76 -62.94 -19.47
C VAL A 654 -64.61 -63.32 -20.69
N LEU A 655 -64.14 -63.05 -21.91
CA LEU A 655 -64.79 -63.50 -23.15
C LEU A 655 -64.67 -65.02 -23.33
N SER A 656 -63.51 -65.62 -23.02
CA SER A 656 -63.30 -67.07 -23.08
C SER A 656 -64.21 -67.82 -22.09
N GLN A 657 -64.27 -67.37 -20.83
CA GLN A 657 -65.14 -67.97 -19.81
C GLN A 657 -66.62 -67.89 -20.19
N ARG A 658 -67.06 -66.79 -20.81
CA ARG A 658 -68.43 -66.65 -21.32
C ARG A 658 -68.73 -67.52 -22.54
N LEU A 659 -67.75 -67.75 -23.42
CA LEU A 659 -67.87 -68.72 -24.50
C LEU A 659 -68.03 -70.14 -23.93
N GLU A 660 -67.21 -70.50 -22.95
CA GLU A 660 -67.23 -71.81 -22.29
C GLU A 660 -68.54 -72.05 -21.50
N GLU A 661 -69.05 -71.05 -20.77
CA GLU A 661 -70.40 -71.09 -20.16
C GLU A 661 -71.52 -71.28 -21.21
N LEU A 662 -71.40 -70.62 -22.37
CA LEU A 662 -72.39 -70.73 -23.44
C LEU A 662 -72.33 -72.10 -24.11
N GLU A 663 -71.14 -72.66 -24.38
CA GLU A 663 -70.97 -74.00 -24.92
C GLU A 663 -71.50 -75.08 -23.97
N VAL A 664 -71.21 -74.98 -22.67
CA VAL A 664 -71.78 -75.90 -21.65
C VAL A 664 -73.30 -75.81 -21.64
N ARG A 665 -73.88 -74.61 -21.67
CA ARG A 665 -75.35 -74.41 -21.75
C ARG A 665 -75.96 -74.97 -23.04
N LEU A 666 -75.22 -74.93 -24.15
CA LEU A 666 -75.66 -75.44 -25.44
C LEU A 666 -75.60 -76.97 -25.48
N GLN A 667 -74.57 -77.58 -24.89
CA GLN A 667 -74.48 -79.02 -24.65
C GLN A 667 -75.58 -79.51 -23.69
N GLU A 668 -75.85 -78.80 -22.58
CA GLU A 668 -76.99 -79.09 -21.72
C GLU A 668 -78.32 -78.96 -22.46
N GLY A 669 -78.46 -77.97 -23.34
CA GLY A 669 -79.64 -77.78 -24.20
C GLY A 669 -79.88 -79.00 -25.07
N HIS A 670 -78.88 -79.41 -25.87
CA HIS A 670 -78.94 -80.62 -26.69
C HIS A 670 -79.16 -81.89 -25.85
N GLY A 671 -78.58 -81.99 -24.65
CA GLY A 671 -78.80 -83.13 -23.75
C GLY A 671 -80.24 -83.23 -23.25
N ARG A 672 -80.86 -82.10 -22.89
CA ARG A 672 -82.29 -82.03 -22.52
C ARG A 672 -83.20 -82.31 -23.71
N GLU A 673 -82.84 -81.83 -24.90
CA GLU A 673 -83.61 -82.04 -26.14
C GLU A 673 -83.54 -83.50 -26.61
N ALA A 674 -82.38 -84.15 -26.53
CA ALA A 674 -82.22 -85.58 -26.75
C ALA A 674 -83.01 -86.42 -25.72
N ALA A 675 -82.97 -86.05 -24.44
CA ALA A 675 -83.77 -86.72 -23.40
C ALA A 675 -85.29 -86.54 -23.62
N ALA A 676 -85.72 -85.37 -24.11
CA ALA A 676 -87.12 -85.13 -24.47
C ALA A 676 -87.54 -85.96 -25.70
N LEU A 677 -86.71 -86.05 -26.73
CA LEU A 677 -86.95 -86.95 -27.88
C LEU A 677 -87.05 -88.41 -27.44
N GLN A 678 -86.18 -88.86 -26.53
CA GLN A 678 -86.21 -90.22 -26.00
C GLN A 678 -87.45 -90.51 -25.13
N GLN A 679 -88.02 -89.50 -24.45
CA GLN A 679 -89.35 -89.61 -23.81
C GLN A 679 -90.50 -89.63 -24.82
N VAL A 680 -90.38 -88.94 -25.96
CA VAL A 680 -91.38 -88.96 -27.05
C VAL A 680 -91.37 -90.31 -27.78
N GLU A 681 -90.22 -90.95 -28.00
CA GLU A 681 -90.16 -92.30 -28.55
C GLU A 681 -90.80 -93.34 -27.60
N LEU A 682 -90.61 -93.19 -26.29
CA LEU A 682 -91.24 -94.03 -25.26
C LEU A 682 -92.75 -93.77 -25.04
N THR A 683 -93.36 -92.84 -25.79
CA THR A 683 -94.78 -92.49 -25.67
C THR A 683 -95.56 -92.55 -27.01
N GLN A 684 -95.07 -93.33 -27.99
CA GLN A 684 -95.74 -93.55 -29.29
C GLN A 684 -96.26 -94.99 -29.52
N GLU A 685 -96.59 -95.73 -28.46
CA GLU A 685 -97.41 -96.96 -28.54
C GLU A 685 -98.74 -96.85 -27.78
N GLU A 686 -99.53 -95.79 -27.99
CA GLU A 686 -101.00 -95.91 -27.84
C GLU A 686 -101.81 -94.83 -28.60
N GLU A 687 -103.11 -95.13 -28.76
CA GLU A 687 -104.22 -94.33 -29.31
C GLU A 687 -104.09 -93.65 -30.70
N GLN A 688 -104.72 -94.30 -31.68
CA GLN A 688 -105.19 -93.67 -32.91
C GLN A 688 -106.36 -92.70 -32.62
N THR A 689 -106.31 -91.46 -33.10
CA THR A 689 -107.49 -90.76 -33.67
C THR A 689 -107.10 -89.53 -34.49
N VAL A 690 -107.98 -89.14 -35.43
CA VAL A 690 -107.77 -88.13 -36.48
C VAL A 690 -109.05 -87.27 -36.50
N PRO A 691 -109.04 -85.91 -36.47
CA PRO A 691 -108.62 -85.17 -37.68
C PRO A 691 -108.11 -83.70 -37.55
N SER A 692 -107.64 -83.19 -38.70
CA SER A 692 -107.87 -81.81 -39.20
C SER A 692 -107.45 -80.59 -38.36
N TRP A 693 -106.16 -80.25 -38.39
CA TRP A 693 -105.70 -78.85 -38.23
C TRP A 693 -104.47 -78.50 -39.09
N ARG A 694 -103.57 -79.45 -39.33
CA ARG A 694 -102.30 -79.25 -40.07
C ARG A 694 -102.46 -78.61 -41.47
N SER A 695 -103.53 -78.93 -42.22
CA SER A 695 -103.78 -78.35 -43.55
C SER A 695 -104.08 -76.84 -43.51
N THR A 696 -104.72 -76.37 -42.44
CA THR A 696 -105.00 -74.94 -42.22
C THR A 696 -103.74 -74.21 -41.76
N LEU A 697 -102.97 -74.82 -40.85
CA LEU A 697 -101.76 -74.22 -40.31
C LEU A 697 -100.64 -74.08 -41.34
N LEU A 698 -100.44 -75.08 -42.22
CA LEU A 698 -99.50 -74.99 -43.34
C LEU A 698 -99.81 -73.80 -44.28
N LYS A 699 -101.10 -73.57 -44.59
CA LYS A 699 -101.55 -72.44 -45.43
C LYS A 699 -101.38 -71.08 -44.74
N PHE A 700 -101.28 -71.04 -43.41
CA PHE A 700 -101.01 -69.82 -42.65
C PHE A 700 -99.51 -69.50 -42.60
N LEU A 701 -98.67 -70.50 -42.30
CA LEU A 701 -97.21 -70.35 -42.27
C LEU A 701 -96.65 -69.88 -43.63
N ASP A 702 -97.07 -70.53 -44.72
CA ASP A 702 -96.61 -70.24 -46.08
C ASP A 702 -96.98 -68.82 -46.56
N LYS A 703 -98.17 -68.32 -46.19
CA LYS A 703 -98.66 -67.00 -46.62
C LYS A 703 -98.29 -65.84 -45.70
N VAL A 704 -98.02 -66.09 -44.41
CA VAL A 704 -97.81 -65.02 -43.41
C VAL A 704 -96.39 -65.00 -42.87
N VAL A 705 -95.80 -66.16 -42.54
CA VAL A 705 -94.53 -66.21 -41.81
C VAL A 705 -93.33 -66.13 -42.76
N VAL A 706 -93.37 -66.80 -43.91
CA VAL A 706 -92.27 -66.75 -44.91
C VAL A 706 -91.99 -65.32 -45.41
N PRO A 707 -92.99 -64.47 -45.77
CA PRO A 707 -92.73 -63.08 -46.19
C PRO A 707 -92.19 -62.18 -45.06
N ILE A 708 -92.49 -62.49 -43.79
CA ILE A 708 -91.97 -61.75 -42.64
C ILE A 708 -90.51 -62.14 -42.38
N LEU A 709 -90.18 -63.43 -42.41
CA LEU A 709 -88.80 -63.90 -42.25
C LEU A 709 -87.87 -63.35 -43.35
N ILE A 710 -88.32 -63.33 -44.62
CA ILE A 710 -87.55 -62.73 -45.72
C ILE A 710 -87.30 -61.22 -45.48
N ARG A 711 -88.29 -60.48 -44.96
CA ARG A 711 -88.11 -59.06 -44.59
C ARG A 711 -87.16 -58.87 -43.43
N VAL A 712 -87.22 -59.71 -42.40
CA VAL A 712 -86.30 -59.64 -41.24
C VAL A 712 -84.86 -59.97 -41.66
N VAL A 713 -84.65 -61.04 -42.43
CA VAL A 713 -83.31 -61.40 -42.94
C VAL A 713 -82.73 -60.28 -43.81
N ASN A 714 -83.49 -59.74 -44.77
CA ASN A 714 -83.02 -58.62 -45.59
C ASN A 714 -82.77 -57.33 -44.76
N SER A 715 -83.52 -57.10 -43.68
CA SER A 715 -83.30 -55.96 -42.77
C SER A 715 -82.10 -56.13 -41.84
N ILE A 716 -81.62 -57.36 -41.62
CA ILE A 716 -80.40 -57.64 -40.86
C ILE A 716 -79.18 -57.55 -41.78
N VAL A 717 -79.26 -58.15 -42.97
CA VAL A 717 -78.17 -58.10 -43.97
C VAL A 717 -77.88 -56.67 -44.43
N ASN A 718 -78.91 -55.83 -44.65
CA ASN A 718 -78.72 -54.43 -45.07
C ASN A 718 -78.30 -53.46 -43.94
N ASN A 719 -78.19 -53.93 -42.68
CA ASN A 719 -77.68 -53.13 -41.55
C ASN A 719 -76.26 -53.60 -41.12
N ALA A 720 -75.61 -54.45 -41.91
CA ALA A 720 -74.29 -55.01 -41.65
C ALA A 720 -73.34 -54.85 -42.86
N ALA A 721 -73.51 -53.76 -43.62
CA ALA A 721 -72.73 -53.38 -44.79
C ALA A 721 -72.44 -51.87 -44.78
#